data_AF-A0A941IV25-F1
#
_entry.id   AF-A0A941IV25-F1
#
_cell.length_a   1.000
_cell.length_b   1.000
_cell.length_c   1.000
_cell.angle_alpha   90.00
_cell.angle_beta   90.00
_cell.angle_gamma   90.00
#
_symmetry.space_group_name_H-M   'P 1'
#
loop_
_entity.id
_entity.type
_entity.pdbx_description
1 polymer ?
#
loop_
_entity_poly.entity_id
_entity_poly.type
_entity_poly.pdbx_seq_one_letter_code
_entity_poly.pdbx_strand_id
1 'polypeptide(L)'
;MARHLHAVAESHPDYDDLHAMPHDPDAERAVIGAAILGGPAMLAEISDLIGPEDMYVPAHETILAVLFALADRGSPTDVVAAANALGPELAKVGGHVYLHTCIEAVPTAANGPYYAQIVKDKAYSRALVSLGIRLAQMGRTEFEDDLKAAAEREIMTVLSRPPRGWNVPIPLVGSGRAVAPAFPLSALPSWTRAKVEAVAHDTQTPPDLAASLALACISTAAGGRVSVLVRPEIGWREPVNLYMVAALAPGSRKSPVFSNLTAPITAAEGELVEQLLPEITTLRVDKKAAEDAAARAADQLAKANAAERDGARFEAHEAALAAEAITVPAIPRLFVDDVTPEALASILAEQGGSLAILSAESEVFNVIAGRYSGSPNMNVFLKGHAGDALRVDRRGRPPETIEHPALTLGICTQPAALSDLAAIPGAAGRGLLARFLFTVPDVAIGRRATDPEPADPAAHAAWSIKLRALLLTLRELPAPVTLALSPEADKLRRAASEDFEAMMADGAELAGLRDWGSKAVGAMVRIAGLLYLAEHLDDGFLRPISVETMAQASTLIEYYTDHALIAFGLMTTEEATAPALAVLDWIERTGPARFTARDAYRGLPRTKFPKMADLDPALNLLEQHGHIRRVPAAPTVGRGRPPAPEYETNPYAIE
;
A
#
# COMPACT_ATOMS: atom_id res chain seq x y z
N MET A 1 -64.04 -31.07 27.24
CA MET A 1 -62.69 -31.68 27.26
C MET A 1 -61.71 -30.70 26.65
N ALA A 2 -61.29 -29.71 27.43
CA ALA A 2 -60.22 -28.77 27.08
C ALA A 2 -58.93 -29.29 27.72
N ARG A 3 -57.83 -29.39 26.96
CA ARG A 3 -56.51 -29.77 27.48
C ARG A 3 -55.68 -28.51 27.72
N HIS A 4 -55.10 -28.47 28.91
CA HIS A 4 -54.19 -27.47 29.46
C HIS A 4 -52.93 -27.27 28.62
N LEU A 5 -52.53 -26.00 28.47
CA LEU A 5 -51.14 -25.57 28.28
C LEU A 5 -50.75 -24.77 29.54
N HIS A 6 -49.65 -25.18 30.16
CA HIS A 6 -49.03 -24.51 31.30
C HIS A 6 -48.45 -23.16 30.86
N ALA A 7 -48.83 -22.08 31.55
CA ALA A 7 -48.15 -20.80 31.47
C ALA A 7 -46.88 -20.86 32.32
N VAL A 8 -45.72 -20.67 31.69
CA VAL A 8 -44.48 -20.31 32.39
C VAL A 8 -44.55 -18.81 32.61
N ALA A 9 -44.48 -18.39 33.87
CA ALA A 9 -44.40 -16.98 34.24
C ALA A 9 -43.02 -16.46 33.84
N GLU A 10 -42.95 -15.65 32.78
CA GLU A 10 -41.78 -14.81 32.51
C GLU A 10 -41.77 -13.66 33.51
N SER A 11 -40.74 -13.62 34.36
CA SER A 11 -40.40 -12.47 35.17
C SER A 11 -39.95 -11.34 34.24
N HIS A 12 -40.75 -10.27 34.16
CA HIS A 12 -40.31 -9.01 33.55
C HIS A 12 -39.10 -8.47 34.34
N PRO A 13 -37.96 -8.16 33.69
CA PRO A 13 -36.86 -7.47 34.36
C PRO A 13 -37.30 -6.06 34.76
N ASP A 14 -36.86 -5.64 35.95
CA ASP A 14 -37.09 -4.31 36.51
C ASP A 14 -36.68 -3.20 35.53
N TYR A 15 -37.57 -2.23 35.32
CA TYR A 15 -37.38 -1.11 34.39
C TYR A 15 -36.28 -0.12 34.81
N ASP A 16 -35.67 -0.27 35.98
CA ASP A 16 -34.65 0.64 36.53
C ASP A 16 -33.23 0.34 36.02
N ASP A 17 -32.99 -0.84 35.41
CA ASP A 17 -31.65 -1.29 34.99
C ASP A 17 -31.25 -0.86 33.56
N LEU A 18 -32.20 -0.31 32.79
CA LEU A 18 -31.99 0.13 31.39
C LEU A 18 -31.18 1.43 31.24
N HIS A 19 -30.87 2.12 32.35
CA HIS A 19 -30.13 3.40 32.35
C HIS A 19 -28.69 3.31 32.88
N ALA A 20 -28.26 2.16 33.38
CA ALA A 20 -26.88 1.98 33.83
C ALA A 20 -25.94 1.80 32.62
N MET A 21 -24.93 2.66 32.50
CA MET A 21 -23.89 2.53 31.47
C MET A 21 -23.15 1.19 31.62
N PRO A 22 -22.84 0.42 30.57
CA PRO A 22 -22.11 -0.85 30.70
C PRO A 22 -20.76 -0.73 31.44
N HIS A 23 -20.60 -1.38 32.59
CA HIS A 23 -19.34 -1.33 33.35
C HIS A 23 -19.11 -2.60 34.16
N ASP A 24 -17.87 -2.79 34.64
CA ASP A 24 -17.51 -3.89 35.55
C ASP A 24 -16.42 -3.42 36.54
N PRO A 25 -16.80 -2.85 37.69
CA PRO A 25 -15.85 -2.33 38.67
C PRO A 25 -14.90 -3.39 39.24
N ASP A 26 -15.29 -4.66 39.22
CA ASP A 26 -14.51 -5.75 39.79
C ASP A 26 -13.37 -6.12 38.82
N ALA A 27 -13.67 -6.18 37.53
CA ALA A 27 -12.67 -6.33 36.48
C ALA A 27 -11.69 -5.14 36.46
N GLU A 28 -12.18 -3.90 36.57
CA GLU A 28 -11.31 -2.71 36.63
C GLU A 28 -10.34 -2.75 37.83
N ARG A 29 -10.81 -3.16 39.02
CA ARG A 29 -9.93 -3.34 40.19
C ARG A 29 -8.90 -4.44 39.96
N ALA A 30 -9.29 -5.55 39.32
CA ALA A 30 -8.38 -6.66 39.02
C ALA A 30 -7.30 -6.26 38.00
N VAL A 31 -7.62 -5.42 37.01
CA VAL A 31 -6.63 -4.84 36.08
C VAL A 31 -5.59 -4.02 36.83
N ILE A 32 -6.03 -3.11 37.70
CA ILE A 32 -5.12 -2.27 38.51
C ILE A 32 -4.26 -3.15 39.43
N GLY A 33 -4.86 -4.17 40.06
CA GLY A 33 -4.13 -5.13 40.86
C GLY A 33 -3.05 -5.88 40.08
N ALA A 34 -3.38 -6.32 38.87
CA ALA A 34 -2.45 -7.02 37.98
C ALA A 34 -1.31 -6.10 37.52
N ALA A 35 -1.62 -4.85 37.19
CA ALA A 35 -0.65 -3.83 36.80
C ALA A 35 0.36 -3.51 37.92
N ILE A 36 -0.11 -3.42 39.16
CA ILE A 36 0.75 -3.16 40.32
C ILE A 36 1.61 -4.39 40.66
N LEU A 37 1.03 -5.60 40.64
CA LEU A 37 1.75 -6.84 40.96
C LEU A 37 2.73 -7.28 39.86
N GLY A 38 2.33 -7.13 38.60
CA GLY A 38 3.07 -7.59 37.42
C GLY A 38 4.11 -6.60 36.91
N GLY A 39 4.09 -5.36 37.42
CA GLY A 39 5.09 -4.35 37.10
C GLY A 39 4.97 -3.82 35.66
N PRO A 40 6.01 -3.12 35.17
CA PRO A 40 6.01 -2.51 33.84
C PRO A 40 5.76 -3.48 32.67
N ALA A 41 6.19 -4.74 32.79
CA ALA A 41 5.97 -5.75 31.76
C ALA A 41 4.48 -6.11 31.60
N MET A 42 3.77 -6.29 32.71
CA MET A 42 2.32 -6.54 32.68
C MET A 42 1.54 -5.30 32.25
N LEU A 43 2.00 -4.11 32.64
CA LEU A 43 1.43 -2.86 32.16
C LEU A 43 1.54 -2.71 30.64
N ALA A 44 2.64 -3.16 30.03
CA ALA A 44 2.76 -3.18 28.57
C ALA A 44 1.71 -4.09 27.90
N GLU A 45 1.50 -5.29 28.44
CA GLU A 45 0.46 -6.21 27.94
C GLU A 45 -0.97 -5.64 28.13
N ILE A 46 -1.21 -4.89 29.21
CA ILE A 46 -2.50 -4.23 29.46
C ILE A 46 -2.68 -3.02 28.54
N SER A 47 -1.63 -2.24 28.26
CA SER A 47 -1.70 -1.06 27.38
C SER A 47 -2.01 -1.43 25.94
N ASP A 48 -1.65 -2.64 25.50
CA ASP A 48 -2.03 -3.14 24.17
C ASP A 48 -3.55 -3.39 24.05
N LEU A 49 -4.27 -3.48 25.17
CA LEU A 49 -5.68 -3.83 25.22
C LEU A 49 -6.60 -2.64 25.52
N ILE A 50 -6.25 -1.82 26.52
CA ILE A 50 -7.09 -0.72 27.03
C ILE A 50 -6.26 0.51 27.44
N GLY A 51 -6.87 1.70 27.32
CA GLY A 51 -6.37 2.95 27.88
C GLY A 51 -7.05 3.34 29.20
N PRO A 52 -6.55 4.36 29.93
CA PRO A 52 -7.22 4.88 31.12
C PRO A 52 -8.66 5.33 30.87
N GLU A 53 -8.93 5.90 29.70
CA GLU A 53 -10.26 6.38 29.28
C GLU A 53 -11.30 5.25 29.10
N ASP A 54 -10.85 4.00 29.02
CA ASP A 54 -11.73 2.83 28.96
C ASP A 54 -12.23 2.40 30.34
N MET A 55 -11.71 2.99 31.43
CA MET A 55 -12.24 2.80 32.79
C MET A 55 -13.54 3.58 32.97
N TYR A 56 -14.51 2.98 33.66
CA TYR A 56 -15.75 3.66 34.01
C TYR A 56 -15.63 4.42 35.33
N VAL A 57 -14.89 3.87 36.30
CA VAL A 57 -14.73 4.50 37.62
C VAL A 57 -13.62 5.54 37.55
N PRO A 58 -13.88 6.83 37.86
CA PRO A 58 -12.87 7.89 37.72
C PRO A 58 -11.60 7.67 38.57
N ALA A 59 -11.75 7.03 39.73
CA ALA A 59 -10.61 6.64 40.56
C ALA A 59 -9.71 5.61 39.85
N HIS A 60 -10.29 4.65 39.12
CA HIS A 60 -9.54 3.63 38.40
C HIS A 60 -8.82 4.21 37.17
N GLU A 61 -9.48 5.09 36.42
CA GLU A 61 -8.86 5.86 35.34
C GLU A 61 -7.61 6.61 35.85
N THR A 62 -7.77 7.35 36.95
CA THR A 62 -6.68 8.13 37.55
C THR A 62 -5.51 7.24 37.99
N ILE A 63 -5.80 6.11 38.63
CA ILE A 63 -4.77 5.17 39.07
C ILE A 63 -4.05 4.56 37.87
N LEU A 64 -4.77 4.07 36.86
CA LEU A 64 -4.19 3.43 35.68
C LEU A 64 -3.33 4.41 34.87
N ALA A 65 -3.78 5.66 34.69
CA ALA A 65 -3.01 6.71 34.03
C ALA A 65 -1.66 6.98 34.72
N VAL A 66 -1.65 7.00 36.06
CA VAL A 66 -0.41 7.16 36.83
C VAL A 66 0.52 5.95 36.67
N LEU A 67 -0.03 4.74 36.66
CA LEU A 67 0.75 3.52 36.46
C LEU A 67 1.42 3.46 35.08
N PHE A 68 0.71 3.83 34.01
CA PHE A 68 1.30 3.97 32.67
C PHE A 68 2.40 5.05 32.65
N ALA A 69 2.14 6.22 33.22
CA ALA A 69 3.11 7.31 33.26
C ALA A 69 4.38 6.97 34.06
N LEU A 70 4.30 6.06 35.04
CA LEU A 70 5.45 5.53 35.77
C LEU A 70 6.20 4.49 34.92
N ALA A 71 5.49 3.58 34.26
CA ALA A 71 6.07 2.57 33.37
C ALA A 71 6.84 3.20 32.20
N ASP A 72 6.30 4.24 31.56
CA ASP A 72 6.94 4.97 30.45
C ASP A 72 8.28 5.59 30.83
N ARG A 73 8.44 5.95 32.11
CA ARG A 73 9.67 6.54 32.66
C ARG A 73 10.62 5.49 33.23
N GLY A 74 10.30 4.20 33.06
CA GLY A 74 11.05 3.09 33.64
C GLY A 74 11.06 3.08 35.17
N SER A 75 10.07 3.70 35.82
CA SER A 75 9.95 3.74 37.27
C SER A 75 9.19 2.52 37.80
N PRO A 76 9.41 2.10 39.07
CA PRO A 76 8.60 1.06 39.70
C PRO A 76 7.11 1.45 39.70
N THR A 77 6.24 0.46 39.55
CA THR A 77 4.78 0.64 39.51
C THR A 77 4.08 0.00 40.71
N ASP A 78 4.85 -0.29 41.78
CA ASP A 78 4.34 -0.82 43.04
C ASP A 78 3.47 0.21 43.79
N VAL A 79 2.81 -0.23 44.88
CA VAL A 79 1.89 0.61 45.67
C VAL A 79 2.54 1.89 46.18
N VAL A 80 3.82 1.84 46.60
CA VAL A 80 4.51 3.00 47.16
C VAL A 80 4.83 4.00 46.04
N ALA A 81 5.30 3.51 44.90
CA ALA A 81 5.57 4.34 43.75
C ALA A 81 4.30 4.99 43.19
N ALA A 82 3.22 4.22 43.04
CA ALA A 82 1.92 4.70 42.60
C ALA A 82 1.34 5.74 43.57
N ALA A 83 1.40 5.48 44.88
CA ALA A 83 0.90 6.42 45.89
C ALA A 83 1.68 7.75 45.92
N ASN A 84 3.01 7.69 45.79
CA ASN A 84 3.85 8.89 45.71
C ASN A 84 3.55 9.70 44.43
N ALA A 85 3.33 9.02 43.30
CA ALA A 85 3.03 9.67 42.03
C ALA A 85 1.61 10.28 41.99
N LEU A 86 0.64 9.67 42.68
CA LEU A 86 -0.72 10.22 42.85
C LEU A 86 -0.73 11.50 43.70
N GLY A 87 0.21 11.63 44.66
CA GLY A 87 0.38 12.85 45.46
C GLY A 87 -0.94 13.33 46.11
N PRO A 88 -1.42 14.56 45.84
CA PRO A 88 -2.68 15.07 46.41
C PRO A 88 -3.93 14.28 45.98
N GLU A 89 -3.90 13.62 44.82
CA GLU A 89 -5.02 12.85 44.28
C GLU A 89 -5.21 11.50 45.00
N LEU A 90 -4.19 11.05 45.76
CA LEU A 90 -4.22 9.79 46.49
C LEU A 90 -5.41 9.68 47.45
N ALA A 91 -5.76 10.78 48.13
CA ALA A 91 -6.91 10.80 49.03
C ALA A 91 -8.25 10.65 48.30
N LYS A 92 -8.34 11.12 47.04
CA LYS A 92 -9.55 11.05 46.23
C LYS A 92 -9.80 9.68 45.63
N VAL A 93 -8.74 8.89 45.41
CA VAL A 93 -8.83 7.52 44.89
C VAL A 93 -8.91 6.45 45.98
N GLY A 94 -9.13 6.84 47.25
CA GLY A 94 -9.30 5.90 48.37
C GLY A 94 -8.03 5.58 49.18
N GLY A 95 -6.90 6.23 48.86
CA GLY A 95 -5.65 6.12 49.61
C GLY A 95 -4.90 4.80 49.40
N HIS A 96 -3.82 4.62 50.17
CA HIS A 96 -2.97 3.42 50.11
C HIS A 96 -3.76 2.12 50.31
N VAL A 97 -4.78 2.16 51.17
CA VAL A 97 -5.64 1.00 51.47
C VAL A 97 -6.34 0.52 50.20
N TYR A 98 -6.83 1.44 49.37
CA TYR A 98 -7.55 1.08 48.15
C TYR A 98 -6.65 0.43 47.09
N LEU A 99 -5.39 0.88 46.95
CA LEU A 99 -4.42 0.24 46.06
C LEU A 99 -4.12 -1.21 46.47
N HIS A 100 -4.06 -1.48 47.78
CA HIS A 100 -3.97 -2.86 48.28
C HIS A 100 -5.24 -3.66 48.02
N THR A 101 -6.42 -3.05 48.13
CA THR A 101 -7.69 -3.70 47.75
C THR A 101 -7.73 -4.08 46.27
N CYS A 102 -7.16 -3.26 45.37
CA CYS A 102 -7.02 -3.62 43.96
C CYS A 102 -6.10 -4.84 43.77
N ILE A 103 -4.98 -4.92 44.49
CA ILE A 103 -4.09 -6.08 44.47
C ILE A 103 -4.81 -7.36 44.93
N GLU A 104 -5.63 -7.27 45.99
CA GLU A 104 -6.39 -8.41 46.51
C GLU A 104 -7.49 -8.90 45.55
N ALA A 105 -7.92 -8.05 44.60
CA ALA A 105 -8.95 -8.39 43.62
C ALA A 105 -8.47 -9.36 42.52
N VAL A 106 -7.15 -9.54 42.35
CA VAL A 106 -6.59 -10.40 41.30
C VAL A 106 -5.91 -11.65 41.89
N PRO A 107 -6.22 -12.87 41.40
CA PRO A 107 -5.56 -14.10 41.88
C PRO A 107 -4.06 -14.15 41.53
N THR A 108 -3.68 -13.73 40.31
CA THR A 108 -2.30 -13.63 39.85
C THR A 108 -2.18 -12.51 38.81
N ALA A 109 -1.03 -11.83 38.76
CA ALA A 109 -0.79 -10.78 37.78
C ALA A 109 -0.94 -11.26 36.32
N ALA A 110 -0.66 -12.53 36.05
CA ALA A 110 -0.76 -13.13 34.71
C ALA A 110 -2.19 -13.10 34.11
N ASN A 111 -3.22 -12.92 34.95
CA ASN A 111 -4.59 -12.77 34.48
C ASN A 111 -4.95 -11.32 34.08
N GLY A 112 -4.02 -10.37 34.20
CA GLY A 112 -4.22 -8.96 33.82
C GLY A 112 -4.86 -8.75 32.45
N PRO A 113 -4.35 -9.39 31.38
CA PRO A 113 -4.91 -9.25 30.03
C PRO A 113 -6.36 -9.75 29.92
N TYR A 114 -6.71 -10.79 30.68
CA TYR A 114 -8.08 -11.32 30.70
C TYR A 114 -9.07 -10.31 31.30
N TYR A 115 -8.73 -9.67 32.43
CA TYR A 115 -9.58 -8.65 33.02
C TYR A 115 -9.60 -7.36 32.19
N ALA A 116 -8.48 -7.02 31.55
CA ALA A 116 -8.41 -5.88 30.63
C ALA A 116 -9.35 -6.06 29.43
N GLN A 117 -9.47 -7.29 28.89
CA GLN A 117 -10.43 -7.59 27.84
C GLN A 117 -11.88 -7.39 28.29
N ILE A 118 -12.23 -7.74 29.53
CA ILE A 118 -13.58 -7.50 30.08
C ILE A 118 -13.86 -5.99 30.14
N VAL A 119 -12.91 -5.19 30.62
CA VAL A 119 -13.03 -3.72 30.67
C VAL A 119 -13.19 -3.14 29.27
N LYS A 120 -12.42 -3.64 28.29
CA LYS A 120 -12.50 -3.26 26.87
C LYS A 120 -13.90 -3.48 26.29
N ASP A 121 -14.47 -4.67 26.51
CA ASP A 121 -15.80 -5.03 26.00
C ASP A 121 -16.90 -4.10 26.59
N LYS A 122 -16.77 -3.76 27.89
CA LYS A 122 -17.67 -2.82 28.55
C LYS A 122 -17.49 -1.40 28.03
N ALA A 123 -16.25 -0.95 27.83
CA ALA A 123 -15.94 0.37 27.27
C ALA A 123 -16.52 0.55 25.86
N TYR A 124 -16.39 -0.46 25.01
CA TYR A 124 -17.01 -0.48 23.68
C TYR A 124 -18.55 -0.39 23.77
N SER A 125 -19.15 -1.18 24.66
CA SER A 125 -20.60 -1.14 24.89
C SER A 125 -21.07 0.24 25.39
N ARG A 126 -20.31 0.91 26.27
CA ARG A 126 -20.58 2.30 26.69
C ARG A 126 -20.45 3.29 25.55
N ALA A 127 -19.47 3.13 24.68
CA ALA A 127 -19.27 4.00 23.53
C ALA A 127 -20.47 3.94 22.59
N LEU A 128 -21.02 2.74 22.34
CA LEU A 128 -22.23 2.54 21.55
C LEU A 128 -23.48 3.17 22.18
N VAL A 129 -23.68 3.00 23.49
CA VAL A 129 -24.80 3.65 24.21
C VAL A 129 -24.68 5.17 24.12
N SER A 130 -23.47 5.71 24.31
CA SER A 130 -23.20 7.14 24.22
C SER A 130 -23.45 7.69 22.81
N LEU A 131 -23.04 6.95 21.78
CA LEU A 131 -23.32 7.27 20.38
C LEU A 131 -24.83 7.32 20.12
N GLY A 132 -25.58 6.32 20.59
CA GLY A 132 -27.04 6.30 20.46
C GLY A 132 -27.71 7.53 21.08
N ILE A 133 -27.23 7.96 22.26
CA ILE A 133 -27.72 9.19 22.92
C ILE A 133 -27.38 10.43 22.09
N ARG A 134 -26.14 10.54 21.58
CA ARG A 134 -25.71 11.69 20.74
C ARG A 134 -26.51 11.77 19.45
N LEU A 135 -26.69 10.65 18.74
CA LEU A 135 -27.51 10.59 17.53
C LEU A 135 -28.98 10.95 17.80
N ALA A 136 -29.54 10.48 18.91
CA ALA A 136 -30.90 10.85 19.32
C ALA A 136 -31.03 12.34 19.68
N GLN A 137 -29.97 12.97 20.20
CA GLN A 137 -29.93 14.42 20.44
C GLN A 137 -29.80 15.22 19.14
N MET A 138 -28.94 14.77 18.22
CA MET A 138 -28.78 15.35 16.88
C MET A 138 -30.08 15.28 16.06
N GLY A 139 -30.86 14.21 16.21
CA GLY A 139 -32.17 14.09 15.57
C GLY A 139 -33.26 15.02 16.15
N ARG A 140 -33.00 15.70 17.28
CA ARG A 140 -33.93 16.65 17.90
C ARG A 140 -33.67 18.11 17.53
N THR A 141 -32.55 18.41 16.88
CA THR A 141 -32.25 19.74 16.32
C THR A 141 -32.87 19.89 14.92
N GLU A 142 -33.18 21.13 14.50
CA GLU A 142 -33.74 21.38 13.16
C GLU A 142 -32.77 20.90 12.06
N PHE A 143 -33.32 20.46 10.92
CA PHE A 143 -32.56 19.80 9.86
C PHE A 143 -31.63 20.79 9.14
N GLU A 144 -30.31 20.64 9.35
CA GLU A 144 -29.25 21.31 8.60
C GLU A 144 -28.59 20.34 7.59
N ASP A 145 -28.09 20.86 6.46
CA ASP A 145 -27.48 20.04 5.39
C ASP A 145 -26.25 19.22 5.85
N ASP A 146 -25.57 19.60 6.95
CA ASP A 146 -24.40 18.89 7.52
C ASP A 146 -24.77 17.84 8.58
N LEU A 147 -26.05 17.68 8.93
CA LEU A 147 -26.48 16.73 9.97
C LEU A 147 -26.13 15.28 9.61
N LYS A 148 -26.25 14.93 8.33
CA LYS A 148 -25.92 13.61 7.81
C LYS A 148 -24.42 13.32 7.93
N ALA A 149 -23.57 14.24 7.47
CA ALA A 149 -22.13 14.06 7.52
C ALA A 149 -21.60 14.07 8.98
N ALA A 150 -22.20 14.86 9.86
CA ALA A 150 -21.90 14.82 11.29
C ALA A 150 -22.27 13.49 11.94
N ALA A 151 -23.45 12.93 11.60
CA ALA A 151 -23.88 11.62 12.11
C ALA A 151 -22.99 10.49 11.58
N GLU A 152 -22.60 10.54 10.30
CA GLU A 152 -21.68 9.57 9.69
C GLU A 152 -20.30 9.60 10.35
N ARG A 153 -19.74 10.79 10.64
CA ARG A 153 -18.46 10.93 11.37
C ARG A 153 -18.51 10.30 12.77
N GLU A 154 -19.58 10.56 13.52
CA GLU A 154 -19.78 10.02 14.87
C GLU A 154 -19.93 8.49 14.88
N ILE A 155 -20.69 7.95 13.92
CA ILE A 155 -20.88 6.51 13.75
C ILE A 155 -19.54 5.84 13.42
N MET A 156 -18.80 6.38 12.44
CA MET A 156 -17.52 5.82 12.02
C MET A 156 -16.46 5.85 13.13
N THR A 157 -16.47 6.88 13.98
CA THR A 157 -15.53 6.99 15.12
C THR A 157 -15.70 5.87 16.15
N VAL A 158 -16.93 5.38 16.36
CA VAL A 158 -17.19 4.28 17.31
C VAL A 158 -17.05 2.92 16.64
N LEU A 159 -17.46 2.80 15.37
CA LEU A 159 -17.34 1.55 14.60
C LEU A 159 -15.89 1.21 14.21
N SER A 160 -14.97 2.18 14.23
CA SER A 160 -13.54 1.95 13.96
C SER A 160 -12.76 1.35 15.14
N ARG A 161 -13.34 1.23 16.35
CA ARG A 161 -12.72 0.53 17.48
C ARG A 161 -12.95 -0.98 17.36
N PRO A 162 -11.91 -1.82 17.15
CA PRO A 162 -12.11 -3.25 16.99
C PRO A 162 -12.55 -3.90 18.31
N PRO A 163 -13.62 -4.72 18.35
CA PRO A 163 -14.25 -5.18 19.58
C PRO A 163 -13.50 -6.29 20.34
N ARG A 164 -12.49 -6.98 19.76
CA ARG A 164 -11.89 -8.18 20.41
C ARG A 164 -10.40 -8.46 20.16
N GLY A 165 -9.61 -7.50 19.67
CA GLY A 165 -8.21 -7.77 19.31
C GLY A 165 -8.06 -8.83 18.19
N TRP A 166 -9.12 -9.00 17.41
CA TRP A 166 -9.20 -9.79 16.19
C TRP A 166 -9.54 -8.85 15.04
N ASN A 167 -8.93 -9.04 13.88
CA ASN A 167 -9.18 -8.25 12.67
C ASN A 167 -10.33 -8.87 11.87
N VAL A 168 -10.92 -8.17 10.90
CA VAL A 168 -11.74 -8.86 9.88
C VAL A 168 -10.79 -9.75 9.06
N PRO A 169 -11.04 -11.07 8.95
CA PRO A 169 -10.16 -11.97 8.22
C PRO A 169 -10.03 -11.55 6.76
N ILE A 170 -8.82 -11.61 6.21
CA ILE A 170 -8.59 -11.40 4.77
C ILE A 170 -9.23 -12.60 4.04
N PRO A 171 -10.23 -12.41 3.17
CA PRO A 171 -10.91 -13.52 2.52
C PRO A 171 -9.92 -14.45 1.80
N LEU A 172 -10.10 -15.76 1.99
CA LEU A 172 -9.43 -16.74 1.14
C LEU A 172 -10.16 -16.73 -0.21
N VAL A 173 -9.44 -16.84 -1.32
CA VAL A 173 -10.06 -16.88 -2.65
C VAL A 173 -11.06 -18.04 -2.72
N GLY A 174 -12.36 -17.74 -2.61
CA GLY A 174 -13.45 -18.72 -2.58
C GLY A 174 -14.56 -18.44 -1.56
N SER A 175 -14.28 -17.72 -0.46
CA SER A 175 -15.31 -17.19 0.45
C SER A 175 -15.57 -15.72 0.10
N GLY A 176 -16.77 -15.41 -0.41
CA GLY A 176 -17.28 -14.05 -0.63
C GLY A 176 -16.29 -13.04 -1.23
N ARG A 177 -16.23 -12.95 -2.57
CA ARG A 177 -15.43 -11.96 -3.32
C ARG A 177 -15.59 -10.56 -2.68
N ALA A 178 -14.54 -10.02 -2.07
CA ALA A 178 -14.50 -8.61 -1.70
C ALA A 178 -14.86 -7.80 -2.95
N VAL A 179 -15.96 -7.05 -2.89
CA VAL A 179 -16.44 -6.28 -4.04
C VAL A 179 -15.42 -5.17 -4.27
N ALA A 180 -14.75 -5.21 -5.42
CA ALA A 180 -13.82 -4.16 -5.80
C ALA A 180 -14.54 -2.80 -5.78
N PRO A 181 -13.97 -1.77 -5.12
CA PRO A 181 -14.57 -0.44 -5.13
C PRO A 181 -14.65 0.10 -6.57
N ALA A 182 -15.62 0.97 -6.83
CA ALA A 182 -15.67 1.65 -8.11
C ALA A 182 -14.55 2.71 -8.21
N PHE A 183 -13.93 2.83 -9.37
CA PHE A 183 -12.91 3.86 -9.58
C PHE A 183 -13.46 5.29 -9.34
N PRO A 184 -12.80 6.13 -8.53
CA PRO A 184 -13.27 7.48 -8.21
C PRO A 184 -12.95 8.45 -9.36
N LEU A 185 -13.77 8.41 -10.43
CA LEU A 185 -13.60 9.25 -11.62
C LEU A 185 -13.52 10.76 -11.30
N SER A 186 -14.22 11.20 -10.26
CA SER A 186 -14.22 12.59 -9.76
C SER A 186 -12.84 13.09 -9.29
N ALA A 187 -11.91 12.18 -8.99
CA ALA A 187 -10.55 12.52 -8.59
C ALA A 187 -9.65 12.86 -9.81
N LEU A 188 -10.04 12.50 -11.02
CA LEU A 188 -9.25 12.76 -12.21
C LEU A 188 -9.44 14.21 -12.73
N PRO A 189 -8.39 14.80 -13.35
CA PRO A 189 -8.47 16.01 -14.15
C PRO A 189 -9.57 15.94 -15.19
N SER A 190 -10.19 17.07 -15.49
CA SER A 190 -11.42 17.14 -16.30
C SER A 190 -11.31 16.40 -17.64
N TRP A 191 -10.25 16.66 -18.39
CA TRP A 191 -9.99 16.03 -19.69
C TRP A 191 -9.53 14.58 -19.59
N THR A 192 -8.86 14.20 -18.51
CA THR A 192 -8.48 12.81 -18.23
C THR A 192 -9.70 11.98 -17.88
N ARG A 193 -10.61 12.50 -17.04
CA ARG A 193 -11.89 11.87 -16.71
C ARG A 193 -12.73 11.62 -17.96
N ALA A 194 -12.95 12.67 -18.77
CA ALA A 194 -13.73 12.56 -20.00
C ALA A 194 -13.16 11.48 -20.92
N LYS A 195 -11.83 11.39 -21.02
CA LYS A 195 -11.16 10.34 -21.79
C LYS A 195 -11.40 8.94 -21.22
N VAL A 196 -11.25 8.78 -19.92
CA VAL A 196 -11.45 7.50 -19.23
C VAL A 196 -12.89 7.02 -19.41
N GLU A 197 -13.87 7.90 -19.22
CA GLU A 197 -15.29 7.62 -19.43
C GLU A 197 -15.56 7.23 -20.88
N ALA A 198 -15.04 8.00 -21.85
CA ALA A 198 -15.21 7.72 -23.27
C ALA A 198 -14.62 6.36 -23.68
N VAL A 199 -13.39 6.05 -23.25
CA VAL A 199 -12.76 4.76 -23.57
C VAL A 199 -13.46 3.60 -22.89
N ALA A 200 -13.85 3.75 -21.61
CA ALA A 200 -14.61 2.74 -20.88
C ALA A 200 -15.95 2.46 -21.57
N HIS A 201 -16.63 3.51 -22.03
CA HIS A 201 -17.87 3.41 -22.80
C HIS A 201 -17.65 2.70 -24.14
N ASP A 202 -16.76 3.19 -25.00
CA ASP A 202 -16.54 2.61 -26.34
C ASP A 202 -16.11 1.14 -26.27
N THR A 203 -15.23 0.83 -25.33
CA THR A 203 -14.69 -0.53 -25.21
C THR A 203 -15.54 -1.43 -24.34
N GLN A 204 -16.53 -0.89 -23.62
CA GLN A 204 -17.35 -1.60 -22.63
C GLN A 204 -16.48 -2.32 -21.59
N THR A 205 -15.53 -1.58 -21.03
CA THR A 205 -14.58 -2.04 -20.01
C THR A 205 -14.72 -1.22 -18.73
N PRO A 206 -14.26 -1.74 -17.58
CA PRO A 206 -14.25 -0.96 -16.35
C PRO A 206 -13.42 0.32 -16.50
N PRO A 207 -13.90 1.48 -15.99
CA PRO A 207 -13.15 2.73 -16.03
C PRO A 207 -11.76 2.63 -15.39
N ASP A 208 -11.62 1.76 -14.41
CA ASP A 208 -10.41 1.42 -13.66
C ASP A 208 -9.21 1.09 -14.56
N LEU A 209 -9.45 0.32 -15.63
CA LEU A 209 -8.43 -0.06 -16.62
C LEU A 209 -7.94 1.17 -17.38
N ALA A 210 -8.89 1.97 -17.89
CA ALA A 210 -8.56 3.17 -18.64
C ALA A 210 -7.90 4.23 -17.73
N ALA A 211 -8.35 4.39 -16.50
CA ALA A 211 -7.79 5.34 -15.55
C ALA A 211 -6.34 5.00 -15.15
N SER A 212 -6.08 3.73 -14.84
CA SER A 212 -4.72 3.28 -14.47
C SER A 212 -3.73 3.45 -15.61
N LEU A 213 -4.14 3.16 -16.85
CA LEU A 213 -3.34 3.42 -18.04
C LEU A 213 -3.18 4.91 -18.32
N ALA A 214 -4.21 5.73 -18.11
CA ALA A 214 -4.11 7.18 -18.27
C ALA A 214 -3.07 7.77 -17.30
N LEU A 215 -3.09 7.34 -16.03
CA LEU A 215 -2.07 7.72 -15.04
C LEU A 215 -0.67 7.25 -15.45
N ALA A 216 -0.52 6.03 -15.98
CA ALA A 216 0.75 5.56 -16.53
C ALA A 216 1.24 6.42 -17.72
N CYS A 217 0.35 6.87 -18.60
CA CYS A 217 0.69 7.77 -19.70
C CYS A 217 1.12 9.17 -19.21
N ILE A 218 0.42 9.74 -18.23
CA ILE A 218 0.79 11.04 -17.63
C ILE A 218 2.13 10.90 -16.89
N SER A 219 2.33 9.80 -16.16
CA SER A 219 3.60 9.42 -15.55
C SER A 219 4.73 9.28 -16.57
N THR A 220 4.45 8.72 -17.76
CA THR A 220 5.43 8.62 -18.85
C THR A 220 5.81 9.99 -19.41
N ALA A 221 4.86 10.92 -19.48
CA ALA A 221 5.11 12.28 -19.94
C ALA A 221 5.97 13.08 -18.94
N ALA A 222 5.74 12.91 -17.63
CA ALA A 222 6.37 13.73 -16.59
C ALA A 222 7.57 13.07 -15.86
N GLY A 223 7.69 11.74 -15.93
CA GLY A 223 8.75 10.96 -15.29
C GLY A 223 10.14 11.45 -15.68
N GLY A 224 11.05 11.56 -14.71
CA GLY A 224 12.41 12.05 -14.91
C GLY A 224 12.52 13.56 -15.20
N ARG A 225 11.40 14.23 -15.47
CA ARG A 225 11.32 15.69 -15.68
C ARG A 225 10.72 16.41 -14.49
N VAL A 226 10.03 15.71 -13.59
CA VAL A 226 9.38 16.33 -12.43
C VAL A 226 9.61 15.50 -11.17
N SER A 227 9.85 16.20 -10.07
CA SER A 227 9.79 15.67 -8.71
C SER A 227 8.96 16.58 -7.81
N VAL A 228 8.44 16.04 -6.71
CA VAL A 228 7.74 16.79 -5.66
C VAL A 228 8.64 16.87 -4.44
N LEU A 229 8.91 18.09 -3.96
CA LEU A 229 9.62 18.34 -2.71
C LEU A 229 8.63 18.20 -1.55
N VAL A 230 8.74 17.11 -0.80
CA VAL A 230 7.80 16.75 0.26
C VAL A 230 8.20 17.39 1.58
N ARG A 231 9.48 17.26 1.95
CA ARG A 231 10.03 17.89 3.14
C ARG A 231 11.29 18.68 2.81
N PRO A 232 11.16 20.00 2.57
CA PRO A 232 12.27 20.87 2.23
C PRO A 232 13.43 20.81 3.24
N GLU A 233 13.12 20.72 4.54
CA GLU A 233 14.11 20.76 5.62
C GLU A 233 15.13 19.61 5.57
N ILE A 234 14.72 18.45 5.07
CA ILE A 234 15.55 17.24 4.97
C ILE A 234 15.83 16.83 3.52
N GLY A 235 15.39 17.64 2.55
CA GLY A 235 15.58 17.38 1.12
C GLY A 235 14.82 16.17 0.58
N TRP A 236 13.78 15.67 1.27
CA TRP A 236 13.00 14.52 0.79
C TRP A 236 12.18 14.92 -0.43
N ARG A 237 12.41 14.19 -1.53
CA ARG A 237 11.77 14.36 -2.84
C ARG A 237 11.17 13.05 -3.30
N GLU A 238 10.01 13.13 -3.94
CA GLU A 238 9.37 12.00 -4.64
C GLU A 238 9.37 12.26 -6.15
N PRO A 239 9.97 11.37 -6.98
CA PRO A 239 9.85 11.48 -8.43
C PRO A 239 8.45 11.05 -8.87
N VAL A 240 7.86 11.70 -9.88
CA VAL A 240 6.43 11.48 -10.21
C VAL A 240 6.13 10.19 -10.99
N ASN A 241 7.13 9.33 -11.22
CA ASN A 241 6.93 8.09 -11.95
C ASN A 241 6.18 7.04 -11.11
N LEU A 242 5.28 6.30 -11.77
CA LEU A 242 4.40 5.30 -11.16
C LEU A 242 4.58 3.92 -11.76
N TYR A 243 4.35 2.89 -10.94
CA TYR A 243 4.24 1.50 -11.38
C TYR A 243 2.79 1.05 -11.27
N MET A 244 2.12 0.92 -12.40
CA MET A 244 0.70 0.59 -12.52
C MET A 244 0.50 -0.83 -13.07
N VAL A 245 -0.35 -1.62 -12.42
CA VAL A 245 -0.73 -2.96 -12.90
C VAL A 245 -2.25 -3.10 -12.88
N ALA A 246 -2.84 -3.27 -14.06
CA ALA A 246 -4.26 -3.58 -14.22
C ALA A 246 -4.45 -5.06 -14.59
N ALA A 247 -4.95 -5.87 -13.65
CA ALA A 247 -5.19 -7.30 -13.83
C ALA A 247 -6.67 -7.60 -14.12
N LEU A 248 -6.98 -7.98 -15.37
CA LEU A 248 -8.34 -8.30 -15.80
C LEU A 248 -8.39 -9.67 -16.50
N ALA A 249 -9.54 -10.34 -16.39
CA ALA A 249 -9.78 -11.64 -17.01
C ALA A 249 -9.52 -11.63 -18.54
N PRO A 250 -9.25 -12.79 -19.15
CA PRO A 250 -9.19 -12.91 -20.61
C PRO A 250 -10.47 -12.39 -21.29
N GLY A 251 -10.36 -11.83 -22.51
CA GLY A 251 -11.52 -11.31 -23.24
C GLY A 251 -12.08 -9.96 -22.75
N SER A 252 -11.37 -9.30 -21.82
CA SER A 252 -11.77 -7.99 -21.25
C SER A 252 -11.41 -6.78 -22.13
N ARG A 253 -11.09 -6.97 -23.42
CA ARG A 253 -10.75 -5.89 -24.37
C ARG A 253 -9.62 -4.96 -23.88
N LYS A 254 -8.62 -5.53 -23.20
CA LYS A 254 -7.43 -4.80 -22.69
C LYS A 254 -6.64 -4.10 -23.79
N SER A 255 -6.36 -4.80 -24.89
CA SER A 255 -5.52 -4.26 -25.97
C SER A 255 -6.14 -3.04 -26.66
N PRO A 256 -7.44 -3.00 -27.02
CA PRO A 256 -8.08 -1.77 -27.49
C PRO A 256 -7.96 -0.57 -26.54
N VAL A 257 -8.15 -0.76 -25.24
CA VAL A 257 -7.99 0.31 -24.24
C VAL A 257 -6.55 0.80 -24.20
N PHE A 258 -5.60 -0.14 -24.15
CA PHE A 258 -4.17 0.14 -24.15
C PHE A 258 -3.77 0.98 -25.37
N SER A 259 -4.07 0.50 -26.59
CA SER A 259 -3.72 1.20 -27.83
C SER A 259 -4.37 2.59 -27.91
N ASN A 260 -5.59 2.75 -27.40
CA ASN A 260 -6.29 4.04 -27.44
C ASN A 260 -5.64 5.09 -26.52
N LEU A 261 -5.15 4.68 -25.34
CA LEU A 261 -4.53 5.60 -24.38
C LEU A 261 -3.06 5.88 -24.63
N THR A 262 -2.31 4.91 -25.18
CA THR A 262 -0.88 5.07 -25.46
C THR A 262 -0.60 5.71 -26.81
N ALA A 263 -1.56 5.76 -27.74
CA ALA A 263 -1.39 6.36 -29.06
C ALA A 263 -0.74 7.76 -29.07
N PRO A 264 -1.07 8.71 -28.17
CA PRO A 264 -0.41 10.02 -28.15
C PRO A 264 1.08 9.95 -27.76
N ILE A 265 1.47 8.97 -26.93
CA ILE A 265 2.88 8.75 -26.57
C ILE A 265 3.65 8.27 -27.80
N THR A 266 3.11 7.29 -28.54
CA THR A 266 3.70 6.81 -29.79
C THR A 266 3.80 7.91 -30.85
N ALA A 267 2.76 8.73 -30.98
CA ALA A 267 2.77 9.87 -31.92
C ALA A 267 3.84 10.91 -31.54
N ALA A 268 3.98 11.24 -30.26
CA ALA A 268 4.99 12.17 -29.78
C ALA A 268 6.42 11.61 -29.93
N GLU A 269 6.63 10.30 -29.70
CA GLU A 269 7.92 9.66 -29.98
C GLU A 269 8.30 9.80 -31.46
N GLY A 270 7.36 9.50 -32.37
CA GLY A 270 7.58 9.62 -33.81
C GLY A 270 7.96 11.04 -34.23
N GLU A 271 7.31 12.06 -33.67
CA GLU A 271 7.64 13.47 -33.91
C GLU A 271 9.03 13.84 -33.40
N LEU A 272 9.40 13.41 -32.18
CA LEU A 272 10.72 13.66 -31.62
C LEU A 272 11.81 13.00 -32.49
N VAL A 273 11.55 11.79 -32.97
CA VAL A 273 12.46 11.09 -33.89
C VAL A 273 12.56 11.85 -35.21
N GLU A 274 11.45 12.25 -35.82
CA GLU A 274 11.44 13.00 -37.08
C GLU A 274 12.22 14.32 -36.98
N GLN A 275 12.06 15.04 -35.87
CA GLN A 275 12.76 16.31 -35.60
C GLN A 275 14.27 16.12 -35.42
N LEU A 276 14.70 15.10 -34.66
CA LEU A 276 16.11 14.93 -34.27
C LEU A 276 16.92 14.05 -35.23
N LEU A 277 16.27 13.22 -36.06
CA LEU A 277 16.97 12.29 -36.94
C LEU A 277 17.93 12.97 -37.94
N PRO A 278 17.60 14.12 -38.58
CA PRO A 278 18.53 14.81 -39.46
C PRO A 278 19.82 15.23 -38.74
N GLU A 279 19.69 15.82 -37.55
CA GLU A 279 20.83 16.24 -36.73
C GLU A 279 21.66 15.04 -36.25
N ILE A 280 21.01 13.99 -35.75
CA ILE A 280 21.67 12.73 -35.37
C ILE A 280 22.45 12.15 -36.54
N THR A 281 21.89 12.21 -37.75
CA THR A 281 22.52 11.68 -38.96
C THR A 281 23.78 12.47 -39.32
N THR A 282 23.70 13.81 -39.29
CA THR A 282 24.85 14.68 -39.51
C THR A 282 25.94 14.42 -38.47
N LEU A 283 25.60 14.43 -37.17
CA LEU A 283 26.55 14.20 -36.09
C LEU A 283 27.19 12.81 -36.15
N ARG A 284 26.46 11.78 -36.61
CA ARG A 284 27.03 10.43 -36.83
C ARG A 284 28.08 10.43 -37.93
N VAL A 285 27.82 11.12 -39.03
CA VAL A 285 28.78 11.26 -40.14
C VAL A 285 30.02 12.02 -39.67
N ASP A 286 29.82 13.15 -39.00
CA ASP A 286 30.91 13.99 -38.48
C ASP A 286 31.75 13.24 -37.45
N LYS A 287 31.10 12.54 -36.51
CA LYS A 287 31.78 11.69 -35.52
C LYS A 287 32.59 10.59 -36.20
N LYS A 288 32.00 9.88 -37.17
CA LYS A 288 32.70 8.82 -37.89
C LYS A 288 33.91 9.36 -38.66
N ALA A 289 33.78 10.51 -39.31
CA ALA A 289 34.88 11.16 -40.02
C ALA A 289 36.02 11.58 -39.08
N ALA A 290 35.67 12.11 -37.89
CA ALA A 290 36.64 12.47 -36.85
C ALA A 290 37.34 11.24 -36.25
N GLU A 291 36.61 10.16 -35.95
CA GLU A 291 37.18 8.89 -35.50
C GLU A 291 38.15 8.29 -36.54
N ASP A 292 37.80 8.35 -37.83
CA ASP A 292 38.69 7.89 -38.92
C ASP A 292 39.94 8.77 -39.06
N ALA A 293 39.83 10.08 -38.79
CA ALA A 293 40.98 10.98 -38.75
C ALA A 293 41.89 10.68 -37.56
N ALA A 294 41.32 10.45 -36.37
CA ALA A 294 42.05 10.05 -35.17
C ALA A 294 42.79 8.72 -35.37
N ALA A 295 42.14 7.73 -35.98
CA ALA A 295 42.77 6.44 -36.32
C ALA A 295 43.96 6.62 -37.28
N ARG A 296 43.80 7.44 -38.34
CA ARG A 296 44.90 7.75 -39.27
C ARG A 296 46.08 8.45 -38.57
N ALA A 297 45.81 9.41 -37.70
CA ALA A 297 46.85 10.12 -36.95
C ALA A 297 47.57 9.20 -35.95
N ALA A 298 46.83 8.30 -35.28
CA ALA A 298 47.41 7.27 -34.41
C ALA A 298 48.33 6.30 -35.19
N ASP A 299 47.93 5.88 -36.39
CA ASP A 299 48.76 5.06 -37.27
C ASP A 299 50.04 5.79 -37.73
N GLN A 300 49.96 7.10 -37.99
CA GLN A 300 51.13 7.92 -38.31
C GLN A 300 52.09 8.04 -37.12
N LEU A 301 51.57 8.29 -35.91
CA LEU A 301 52.36 8.28 -34.68
C LEU A 301 53.08 6.94 -34.46
N ALA A 302 52.41 5.81 -34.73
CA ALA A 302 53.01 4.49 -34.61
C ALA A 302 54.20 4.26 -35.57
N LYS A 303 54.19 4.94 -36.73
CA LYS A 303 55.22 4.85 -37.78
C LYS A 303 56.28 5.96 -37.70
N ALA A 304 56.08 6.98 -36.86
CA ALA A 304 56.95 8.15 -36.77
C ALA A 304 58.34 7.81 -36.21
N ASN A 305 59.38 8.39 -36.83
CA ASN A 305 60.75 8.32 -36.33
C ASN A 305 60.96 9.27 -35.13
N ALA A 306 62.14 9.23 -34.50
CA ALA A 306 62.43 10.01 -33.29
C ALA A 306 62.28 11.54 -33.46
N ALA A 307 62.53 12.08 -34.66
CA ALA A 307 62.41 13.52 -34.92
C ALA A 307 60.97 13.97 -35.19
N GLU A 308 60.13 13.10 -35.73
CA GLU A 308 58.73 13.38 -36.09
C GLU A 308 57.74 13.03 -34.97
N ARG A 309 58.17 12.24 -33.98
CA ARG A 309 57.31 11.64 -32.96
C ARG A 309 56.49 12.64 -32.15
N ASP A 310 57.08 13.78 -31.79
CA ASP A 310 56.40 14.78 -30.96
C ASP A 310 55.29 15.50 -31.73
N GLY A 311 55.52 15.84 -33.01
CA GLY A 311 54.50 16.39 -33.90
C GLY A 311 53.36 15.40 -34.16
N ALA A 312 53.70 14.17 -34.52
CA ALA A 312 52.70 13.12 -34.75
C ALA A 312 51.90 12.78 -33.48
N ARG A 313 52.50 12.93 -32.28
CA ARG A 313 51.80 12.77 -31.01
C ARG A 313 50.78 13.89 -30.80
N PHE A 314 51.17 15.14 -31.07
CA PHE A 314 50.27 16.28 -30.96
C PHE A 314 49.07 16.13 -31.90
N GLU A 315 49.31 15.79 -33.16
CA GLU A 315 48.25 15.57 -34.16
C GLU A 315 47.30 14.43 -33.78
N ALA A 316 47.85 13.29 -33.33
CA ALA A 316 47.04 12.16 -32.87
C ALA A 316 46.18 12.52 -31.65
N HIS A 317 46.72 13.31 -30.73
CA HIS A 317 45.98 13.75 -29.55
C HIS A 317 44.87 14.74 -29.90
N GLU A 318 45.16 15.76 -30.73
CA GLU A 318 44.16 16.71 -31.22
C GLU A 318 43.03 16.01 -31.97
N ALA A 319 43.36 15.09 -32.88
CA ALA A 319 42.35 14.35 -33.64
C ALA A 319 41.47 13.46 -32.74
N ALA A 320 42.07 12.83 -31.72
CA ALA A 320 41.31 12.05 -30.73
C ALA A 320 40.36 12.94 -29.91
N LEU A 321 40.83 14.11 -29.44
CA LEU A 321 39.99 15.07 -28.72
C LEU A 321 38.86 15.62 -29.59
N ALA A 322 39.12 15.91 -30.86
CA ALA A 322 38.10 16.36 -31.80
C ALA A 322 37.01 15.29 -32.02
N ALA A 323 37.39 14.01 -32.09
CA ALA A 323 36.44 12.90 -32.20
C ALA A 323 35.62 12.73 -30.91
N GLU A 324 36.24 12.84 -29.74
CA GLU A 324 35.55 12.74 -28.44
C GLU A 324 34.61 13.93 -28.17
N ALA A 325 34.92 15.12 -28.70
CA ALA A 325 34.09 16.31 -28.55
C ALA A 325 32.73 16.18 -29.27
N ILE A 326 32.62 15.32 -30.28
CA ILE A 326 31.37 15.11 -31.02
C ILE A 326 30.50 14.09 -30.27
N THR A 327 29.47 14.61 -29.60
CA THR A 327 28.45 13.79 -28.94
C THR A 327 27.27 13.60 -29.88
N VAL A 328 26.93 12.33 -30.16
CA VAL A 328 25.74 11.97 -30.94
C VAL A 328 24.63 11.63 -29.96
N PRO A 329 23.49 12.36 -29.97
CA PRO A 329 22.37 12.02 -29.11
C PRO A 329 21.75 10.68 -29.51
N ALA A 330 21.20 9.96 -28.53
CA ALA A 330 20.46 8.75 -28.78
C ALA A 330 19.17 9.07 -29.55
N ILE A 331 18.68 8.10 -30.33
CA ILE A 331 17.35 8.22 -30.95
C ILE A 331 16.32 8.28 -29.81
N PRO A 332 15.40 9.26 -29.82
CA PRO A 332 14.37 9.37 -28.79
C PRO A 332 13.57 8.07 -28.67
N ARG A 333 13.46 7.59 -27.43
CA ARG A 333 12.61 6.46 -27.03
C ARG A 333 11.92 6.82 -25.73
N LEU A 334 10.59 6.88 -25.76
CA LEU A 334 9.75 7.20 -24.61
C LEU A 334 9.37 5.95 -23.82
N PHE A 335 9.20 4.82 -24.51
CA PHE A 335 8.85 3.56 -23.87
C PHE A 335 9.48 2.34 -24.56
N VAL A 336 9.41 1.21 -23.88
CA VAL A 336 9.80 -0.13 -24.34
C VAL A 336 8.76 -1.16 -23.88
N ASP A 337 8.80 -2.38 -24.42
CA ASP A 337 7.88 -3.48 -24.08
C ASP A 337 8.63 -4.72 -23.54
N ASP A 338 9.42 -5.41 -24.38
CA ASP A 338 10.23 -6.59 -24.05
C ASP A 338 11.72 -6.24 -24.13
N VAL A 339 12.33 -6.04 -22.97
CA VAL A 339 13.73 -5.66 -22.87
C VAL A 339 14.37 -6.33 -21.67
N THR A 340 15.60 -6.84 -21.83
CA THR A 340 16.33 -7.42 -20.69
C THR A 340 16.72 -6.33 -19.68
N PRO A 341 16.91 -6.63 -18.39
CA PRO A 341 17.27 -5.63 -17.38
C PRO A 341 18.57 -4.87 -17.71
N GLU A 342 19.52 -5.52 -18.37
CA GLU A 342 20.75 -4.90 -18.85
C GLU A 342 20.45 -3.93 -19.99
N ALA A 343 19.76 -4.37 -21.04
CA ALA A 343 19.39 -3.46 -22.13
C ALA A 343 18.54 -2.29 -21.62
N LEU A 344 17.62 -2.53 -20.68
CA LEU A 344 16.79 -1.52 -20.03
C LEU A 344 17.64 -0.44 -19.36
N ALA A 345 18.66 -0.82 -18.59
CA ALA A 345 19.51 0.15 -17.92
C ALA A 345 20.31 1.03 -18.89
N SER A 346 20.78 0.47 -20.02
CA SER A 346 21.48 1.26 -21.05
C SER A 346 20.54 2.19 -21.80
N ILE A 347 19.35 1.72 -22.18
CA ILE A 347 18.35 2.57 -22.82
C ILE A 347 17.94 3.69 -21.87
N LEU A 348 17.72 3.39 -20.59
CA LEU A 348 17.42 4.40 -19.58
C LEU A 348 18.53 5.46 -19.48
N ALA A 349 19.80 5.08 -19.54
CA ALA A 349 20.92 6.01 -19.57
C ALA A 349 20.95 6.85 -20.86
N GLU A 350 20.77 6.22 -22.03
CA GLU A 350 20.69 6.89 -23.33
C GLU A 350 19.57 7.94 -23.39
N GLN A 351 18.46 7.68 -22.70
CA GLN A 351 17.30 8.58 -22.64
C GLN A 351 17.37 9.59 -21.47
N GLY A 352 18.56 9.82 -20.90
CA GLY A 352 18.78 10.82 -19.86
C GLY A 352 18.14 10.46 -18.52
N GLY A 353 17.96 9.16 -18.25
CA GLY A 353 17.38 8.65 -17.00
C GLY A 353 15.86 8.58 -16.99
N SER A 354 15.16 8.80 -18.11
CA SER A 354 13.69 8.75 -18.18
C SER A 354 13.21 7.71 -19.20
N LEU A 355 12.43 6.73 -18.78
CA LEU A 355 11.86 5.72 -19.67
C LEU A 355 10.55 5.14 -19.09
N ALA A 356 9.69 4.58 -19.94
CA ALA A 356 8.55 3.78 -19.52
C ALA A 356 8.61 2.34 -20.06
N ILE A 357 8.03 1.39 -19.35
CA ILE A 357 7.63 0.10 -19.91
C ILE A 357 6.11 0.10 -19.98
N LEU A 358 5.57 0.13 -21.20
CA LEU A 358 4.15 0.09 -21.44
C LEU A 358 3.85 -1.23 -22.16
N SER A 359 3.09 -2.11 -21.52
CA SER A 359 2.78 -3.42 -22.09
C SER A 359 1.33 -3.83 -21.84
N ALA A 360 0.71 -4.43 -22.85
CA ALA A 360 -0.60 -5.06 -22.74
C ALA A 360 -0.52 -6.51 -22.19
N GLU A 361 0.69 -6.96 -21.79
CA GLU A 361 0.99 -8.33 -21.34
C GLU A 361 1.89 -8.37 -20.09
N SER A 362 2.02 -9.55 -19.45
CA SER A 362 2.83 -9.77 -18.24
C SER A 362 4.28 -10.19 -18.49
N GLU A 363 4.77 -10.22 -19.73
CA GLU A 363 6.10 -10.76 -20.04
C GLU A 363 7.24 -10.08 -19.25
N VAL A 364 7.07 -8.79 -18.93
CA VAL A 364 7.97 -8.03 -18.06
C VAL A 364 8.20 -8.66 -16.69
N PHE A 365 7.22 -9.36 -16.11
CA PHE A 365 7.41 -10.05 -14.82
C PHE A 365 8.38 -11.23 -14.96
N ASN A 366 8.32 -11.97 -16.07
CA ASN A 366 9.26 -13.04 -16.38
C ASN A 366 10.67 -12.50 -16.62
N VAL A 367 10.78 -11.32 -17.25
CA VAL A 367 12.05 -10.61 -17.42
C VAL A 367 12.65 -10.26 -16.05
N ILE A 368 11.87 -9.67 -15.15
CA ILE A 368 12.29 -9.33 -13.79
C ILE A 368 12.72 -10.59 -13.02
N ALA A 369 11.99 -11.70 -13.20
CA ALA A 369 12.30 -13.01 -12.61
C ALA A 369 13.61 -13.63 -13.11
N GLY A 370 14.19 -13.10 -14.18
CA GLY A 370 15.46 -13.56 -14.72
C GLY A 370 15.35 -14.59 -15.84
N ARG A 371 14.26 -14.57 -16.64
CA ARG A 371 14.09 -15.45 -17.82
C ARG A 371 15.33 -15.51 -18.73
N TYR A 372 16.05 -14.40 -18.85
CA TYR A 372 17.23 -14.28 -19.72
C TYR A 372 18.58 -14.38 -18.98
N SER A 373 18.63 -14.02 -17.69
CA SER A 373 19.85 -13.96 -16.88
C SER A 373 20.05 -15.18 -15.97
N GLY A 374 19.03 -16.02 -15.81
CA GLY A 374 19.01 -17.15 -14.86
C GLY A 374 18.89 -16.75 -13.39
N SER A 375 18.85 -15.44 -13.06
CA SER A 375 18.64 -14.93 -11.71
C SER A 375 17.90 -13.58 -11.73
N PRO A 376 17.02 -13.29 -10.75
CA PRO A 376 16.27 -12.04 -10.74
C PRO A 376 17.17 -10.80 -10.69
N ASN A 377 16.97 -9.87 -11.63
CA ASN A 377 17.68 -8.59 -11.68
C ASN A 377 16.68 -7.43 -11.52
N MET A 378 16.53 -6.98 -10.28
CA MET A 378 15.51 -6.01 -9.88
C MET A 378 16.04 -4.59 -9.68
N ASN A 379 17.37 -4.41 -9.70
CA ASN A 379 18.01 -3.17 -9.26
C ASN A 379 17.58 -1.96 -10.09
N VAL A 380 17.51 -2.11 -11.41
CA VAL A 380 17.02 -1.07 -12.33
C VAL A 380 15.57 -0.67 -12.04
N PHE A 381 14.72 -1.63 -11.67
CA PHE A 381 13.32 -1.36 -11.31
C PHE A 381 13.19 -0.71 -9.93
N LEU A 382 13.96 -1.16 -8.93
CA LEU A 382 13.89 -0.58 -7.59
C LEU A 382 14.39 0.88 -7.59
N LYS A 383 15.52 1.12 -8.27
CA LYS A 383 16.13 2.45 -8.40
C LYS A 383 15.36 3.37 -9.33
N GLY A 384 14.89 2.84 -10.47
CA GLY A 384 14.04 3.59 -11.40
C GLY A 384 12.72 4.05 -10.77
N HIS A 385 12.16 3.30 -9.81
CA HIS A 385 11.04 3.77 -9.02
C HIS A 385 11.43 4.85 -8.00
N ALA A 386 12.53 4.63 -7.27
CA ALA A 386 12.92 5.50 -6.16
C ALA A 386 13.56 6.83 -6.60
N GLY A 387 14.19 6.87 -7.77
CA GLY A 387 15.04 8.01 -8.17
C GLY A 387 16.49 7.91 -7.68
N ASP A 388 16.89 6.77 -7.11
CA ASP A 388 18.23 6.55 -6.56
C ASP A 388 19.27 6.33 -7.66
N ALA A 389 20.45 6.96 -7.53
CA ALA A 389 21.49 6.87 -8.53
C ALA A 389 21.84 5.41 -8.92
N LEU A 390 21.80 5.13 -10.22
CA LEU A 390 22.10 3.83 -10.81
C LEU A 390 23.45 3.90 -11.52
N ARG A 391 24.37 3.02 -11.13
CA ARG A 391 25.67 2.82 -11.79
C ARG A 391 25.73 1.42 -12.36
N VAL A 392 26.08 1.31 -13.64
CA VAL A 392 26.16 0.05 -14.36
C VAL A 392 27.55 -0.08 -14.96
N ASP A 393 28.35 -0.95 -14.35
CA ASP A 393 29.65 -1.35 -14.87
C ASP A 393 29.48 -2.53 -15.83
N ARG A 394 30.06 -2.41 -17.03
CA ARG A 394 30.12 -3.51 -17.99
C ARG A 394 31.54 -3.73 -18.48
N ARG A 395 31.90 -5.00 -18.64
CA ARG A 395 33.20 -5.37 -19.16
C ARG A 395 33.35 -4.85 -20.59
N GLY A 396 34.34 -3.99 -20.81
CA GLY A 396 34.69 -3.46 -22.14
C GLY A 396 33.85 -2.26 -22.61
N ARG A 397 33.04 -1.64 -21.74
CA ARG A 397 32.36 -0.36 -22.01
C ARG A 397 32.62 0.63 -20.85
N PRO A 398 32.63 1.95 -21.11
CA PRO A 398 32.66 2.92 -20.02
C PRO A 398 31.45 2.72 -19.10
N PRO A 399 31.60 3.00 -17.79
CA PRO A 399 30.51 2.86 -16.83
C PRO A 399 29.38 3.85 -17.15
N GLU A 400 28.15 3.35 -17.14
CA GLU A 400 26.96 4.18 -17.31
C GLU A 400 26.49 4.63 -15.92
N THR A 401 26.36 5.94 -15.70
CA THR A 401 25.84 6.51 -14.45
C THR A 401 24.59 7.32 -14.74
N ILE A 402 23.51 7.01 -14.03
CA ILE A 402 22.24 7.73 -14.08
C ILE A 402 22.01 8.29 -12.67
N GLU A 403 22.10 9.60 -12.51
CA GLU A 403 21.97 10.25 -11.19
C GLU A 403 20.54 10.15 -10.64
N HIS A 404 19.53 10.31 -11.51
CA HIS A 404 18.12 10.33 -11.13
C HIS A 404 17.28 9.47 -12.09
N PRO A 405 17.35 8.14 -12.00
CA PRO A 405 16.56 7.26 -12.87
C PRO A 405 15.08 7.33 -12.52
N ALA A 406 14.24 7.51 -13.53
CA ALA A 406 12.79 7.49 -13.43
C ALA A 406 12.22 6.51 -14.46
N LEU A 407 11.72 5.38 -13.94
CA LEU A 407 11.06 4.35 -14.72
C LEU A 407 9.56 4.41 -14.45
N THR A 408 8.72 4.45 -15.48
CA THR A 408 7.27 4.24 -15.37
C THR A 408 6.93 2.82 -15.80
N LEU A 409 6.02 2.13 -15.11
CA LEU A 409 5.46 0.86 -15.58
C LEU A 409 3.95 1.03 -15.78
N GLY A 410 3.44 0.70 -16.97
CA GLY A 410 2.02 0.66 -17.28
C GLY A 410 1.67 -0.70 -17.88
N ILE A 411 1.24 -1.63 -17.03
CA ILE A 411 1.12 -3.04 -17.39
C ILE A 411 -0.35 -3.47 -17.31
N CYS A 412 -0.87 -4.01 -18.40
CA CYS A 412 -2.13 -4.75 -18.39
C CYS A 412 -1.84 -6.24 -18.34
N THR A 413 -2.46 -6.95 -17.41
CA THR A 413 -2.22 -8.38 -17.25
C THR A 413 -3.49 -9.15 -16.87
N GLN A 414 -3.35 -10.44 -16.57
CA GLN A 414 -4.39 -11.31 -16.05
C GLN A 414 -4.17 -11.53 -14.54
N PRO A 415 -5.23 -11.81 -13.76
CA PRO A 415 -5.09 -12.10 -12.33
C PRO A 415 -4.06 -13.18 -12.02
N ALA A 416 -3.98 -14.26 -12.82
CA ALA A 416 -3.00 -15.33 -12.62
C ALA A 416 -1.53 -14.87 -12.71
N ALA A 417 -1.24 -13.84 -13.50
CA ALA A 417 0.12 -13.30 -13.61
C ALA A 417 0.55 -12.50 -12.38
N LEU A 418 -0.37 -12.13 -11.49
CA LEU A 418 -0.01 -11.55 -10.19
C LEU A 418 0.69 -12.59 -9.32
N SER A 419 0.27 -13.86 -9.39
CA SER A 419 0.94 -14.96 -8.71
C SER A 419 2.36 -15.16 -9.25
N ASP A 420 2.58 -15.03 -10.56
CA ASP A 420 3.92 -15.05 -11.16
C ASP A 420 4.81 -13.91 -10.63
N LEU A 421 4.24 -12.71 -10.49
CA LEU A 421 4.91 -11.54 -9.93
C LEU A 421 5.30 -11.76 -8.44
N ALA A 422 4.42 -12.39 -7.65
CA ALA A 422 4.69 -12.72 -6.26
C ALA A 422 5.71 -13.86 -6.10
N ALA A 423 5.74 -14.80 -7.05
CA ALA A 423 6.68 -15.92 -7.06
C ALA A 423 8.13 -15.52 -7.40
N ILE A 424 8.37 -14.28 -7.84
CA ILE A 424 9.72 -13.78 -8.13
C ILE A 424 10.58 -13.83 -6.85
N PRO A 425 11.70 -14.59 -6.85
CA PRO A 425 12.55 -14.72 -5.67
C PRO A 425 13.06 -13.37 -5.15
N GLY A 426 12.67 -13.02 -3.92
CA GLY A 426 13.04 -11.77 -3.27
C GLY A 426 12.18 -10.55 -3.61
N ALA A 427 11.09 -10.69 -4.39
CA ALA A 427 10.24 -9.56 -4.75
C ALA A 427 9.53 -8.90 -3.56
N ALA A 428 9.02 -9.70 -2.62
CA ALA A 428 8.47 -9.21 -1.36
C ALA A 428 9.57 -8.58 -0.49
N GLY A 429 10.60 -9.35 -0.12
CA GLY A 429 11.65 -8.91 0.82
C GLY A 429 12.59 -7.80 0.32
N ARG A 430 12.59 -7.45 -0.97
CA ARG A 430 13.33 -6.30 -1.54
C ARG A 430 12.42 -5.11 -1.88
N GLY A 431 11.13 -5.21 -1.55
CA GLY A 431 10.13 -4.14 -1.67
C GLY A 431 9.66 -3.84 -3.09
N LEU A 432 9.83 -4.74 -4.06
CA LEU A 432 9.35 -4.49 -5.43
C LEU A 432 7.82 -4.45 -5.49
N LEU A 433 7.15 -5.42 -4.84
CA LEU A 433 5.68 -5.51 -4.83
C LEU A 433 5.04 -4.29 -4.20
N ALA A 434 5.65 -3.74 -3.15
CA ALA A 434 5.23 -2.55 -2.44
C ALA A 434 5.20 -1.25 -3.29
N ARG A 435 5.82 -1.26 -4.48
CA ARG A 435 5.89 -0.10 -5.38
C ARG A 435 4.76 -0.07 -6.41
N PHE A 436 4.03 -1.17 -6.58
CA PHE A 436 2.96 -1.26 -7.57
C PHE A 436 1.63 -0.77 -7.01
N LEU A 437 0.93 0.01 -7.83
CA LEU A 437 -0.47 0.36 -7.67
C LEU A 437 -1.30 -0.63 -8.49
N PHE A 438 -2.07 -1.45 -7.80
CA PHE A 438 -2.83 -2.54 -8.39
C PHE A 438 -4.26 -2.12 -8.72
N THR A 439 -4.80 -2.69 -9.78
CA THR A 439 -6.20 -2.53 -10.17
C THR A 439 -6.72 -3.87 -10.63
N VAL A 440 -7.70 -4.38 -9.91
CA VAL A 440 -8.29 -5.71 -10.11
C VAL A 440 -9.82 -5.55 -10.18
N PRO A 441 -10.34 -4.92 -11.25
CA PRO A 441 -11.75 -4.57 -11.33
C PRO A 441 -12.60 -5.79 -11.69
N ASP A 442 -13.87 -5.73 -11.29
CA ASP A 442 -14.87 -6.67 -11.76
C ASP A 442 -15.23 -6.39 -13.22
N VAL A 443 -15.27 -7.45 -14.03
CA VAL A 443 -15.51 -7.34 -15.47
C VAL A 443 -16.97 -7.62 -15.81
N ALA A 444 -17.57 -6.77 -16.63
CA ALA A 444 -18.97 -6.91 -17.07
C ALA A 444 -19.17 -7.98 -18.18
N ILE A 445 -18.33 -9.01 -18.25
CA ILE A 445 -18.42 -10.06 -19.28
C ILE A 445 -19.81 -10.71 -19.21
N GLY A 446 -20.54 -10.69 -20.33
CA GLY A 446 -21.92 -11.18 -20.43
C GLY A 446 -23.01 -10.13 -20.20
N ARG A 447 -22.68 -8.90 -19.78
CA ARG A 447 -23.62 -7.78 -19.57
C ARG A 447 -23.28 -6.51 -20.37
N ARG A 448 -22.29 -6.58 -21.27
CA ARG A 448 -21.82 -5.46 -22.11
C ARG A 448 -22.83 -5.12 -23.21
N ALA A 449 -22.95 -3.85 -23.56
CA ALA A 449 -23.56 -3.49 -24.83
C ALA A 449 -22.70 -4.04 -25.98
N THR A 450 -23.33 -4.69 -26.95
CA THR A 450 -22.61 -5.29 -28.10
C THR A 450 -22.13 -4.24 -29.08
N ASP A 451 -22.86 -3.13 -29.18
CA ASP A 451 -22.62 -2.02 -30.09
C ASP A 451 -23.07 -0.71 -29.41
N PRO A 452 -22.25 -0.15 -28.50
CA PRO A 452 -22.58 1.13 -27.88
C PRO A 452 -22.48 2.25 -28.93
N GLU A 453 -23.31 3.29 -28.78
CA GLU A 453 -23.07 4.53 -29.52
C GLU A 453 -21.65 5.04 -29.23
N PRO A 454 -20.92 5.60 -30.21
CA PRO A 454 -19.60 6.15 -29.95
C PRO A 454 -19.64 7.25 -28.88
N ALA A 455 -18.68 7.24 -27.97
CA ALA A 455 -18.46 8.31 -27.03
C ALA A 455 -18.07 9.62 -27.74
N ASP A 456 -18.13 10.73 -27.01
CA ASP A 456 -17.81 12.06 -27.55
C ASP A 456 -16.38 12.10 -28.13
N PRO A 457 -16.22 12.33 -29.46
CA PRO A 457 -14.91 12.43 -30.10
C PRO A 457 -14.04 13.54 -29.51
N ALA A 458 -14.65 14.58 -28.91
CA ALA A 458 -13.91 15.67 -28.26
C ALA A 458 -13.06 15.18 -27.08
N ALA A 459 -13.52 14.15 -26.34
CA ALA A 459 -12.74 13.56 -25.26
C ALA A 459 -11.46 12.88 -25.78
N HIS A 460 -11.55 12.18 -26.91
CA HIS A 460 -10.40 11.55 -27.56
C HIS A 460 -9.41 12.60 -28.08
N ALA A 461 -9.91 13.66 -28.72
CA ALA A 461 -9.09 14.75 -29.22
C ALA A 461 -8.38 15.52 -28.10
N ALA A 462 -9.10 15.85 -27.02
CA ALA A 462 -8.56 16.56 -25.87
C ALA A 462 -7.42 15.76 -25.20
N TRP A 463 -7.59 14.45 -25.03
CA TRP A 463 -6.53 13.57 -24.53
C TRP A 463 -5.26 13.63 -25.38
N SER A 464 -5.40 13.45 -26.70
CA SER A 464 -4.26 13.46 -27.62
C SER A 464 -3.53 14.80 -27.61
N ILE A 465 -4.26 15.91 -27.61
CA ILE A 465 -3.69 17.26 -27.61
C ILE A 465 -2.98 17.56 -26.28
N LYS A 466 -3.67 17.35 -25.15
CA LYS A 466 -3.17 17.75 -23.83
C LYS A 466 -2.03 16.87 -23.32
N LEU A 467 -2.11 15.54 -23.52
CA LEU A 467 -1.01 14.65 -23.13
C LEU A 467 0.24 14.91 -23.96
N ARG A 468 0.09 15.14 -25.28
CA ARG A 468 1.21 15.52 -26.14
C ARG A 468 1.80 16.86 -25.73
N ALA A 469 0.97 17.87 -25.44
CA ALA A 469 1.42 19.17 -24.96
C ALA A 469 2.22 19.05 -23.65
N LEU A 470 1.71 18.29 -22.67
CA LEU A 470 2.42 18.02 -21.41
C LEU A 470 3.80 17.40 -21.67
N LEU A 471 3.85 16.36 -22.50
CA LEU A 471 5.07 15.62 -22.79
C LEU A 471 6.13 16.48 -23.47
N LEU A 472 5.75 17.20 -24.53
CA LEU A 472 6.68 18.03 -25.29
C LEU A 472 7.16 19.22 -24.46
N THR A 473 6.26 19.90 -23.75
CA THR A 473 6.59 21.05 -22.90
C THR A 473 7.62 20.69 -21.83
N LEU A 474 7.40 19.59 -21.09
CA LEU A 474 8.35 19.16 -20.05
C LEU A 474 9.70 18.70 -20.64
N ARG A 475 9.73 18.27 -21.91
CA ARG A 475 10.95 17.85 -22.58
C ARG A 475 11.80 19.02 -23.09
N GLU A 476 11.15 20.11 -23.50
CA GLU A 476 11.79 21.35 -23.90
C GLU A 476 12.43 22.11 -22.73
N LEU A 477 12.00 21.85 -21.48
CA LEU A 477 12.62 22.45 -20.31
C LEU A 477 14.10 22.05 -20.18
N PRO A 478 15.00 23.01 -19.86
CA PRO A 478 16.45 22.76 -19.81
C PRO A 478 16.86 21.91 -18.60
N ALA A 479 16.01 21.80 -17.58
CA ALA A 479 16.27 21.03 -16.37
C ALA A 479 14.96 20.46 -15.79
N PRO A 480 15.03 19.37 -15.01
CA PRO A 480 13.87 18.86 -14.29
C PRO A 480 13.28 19.88 -13.31
N VAL A 481 11.96 19.88 -13.21
CA VAL A 481 11.17 20.74 -12.32
C VAL A 481 11.01 20.09 -10.96
N THR A 482 10.98 20.94 -9.92
CA THR A 482 10.62 20.53 -8.56
C THR A 482 9.34 21.26 -8.14
N LEU A 483 8.26 20.52 -7.95
CA LEU A 483 7.01 21.05 -7.39
C LEU A 483 7.11 21.10 -5.87
N ALA A 484 6.55 22.15 -5.26
CA ALA A 484 6.37 22.23 -3.82
C ALA A 484 4.91 21.90 -3.46
N LEU A 485 4.67 21.53 -2.19
CA LEU A 485 3.32 21.44 -1.63
C LEU A 485 2.89 22.80 -1.08
N SER A 486 1.62 23.19 -1.24
CA SER A 486 1.08 24.29 -0.44
C SER A 486 1.05 23.89 1.05
N PRO A 487 1.02 24.85 1.98
CA PRO A 487 0.92 24.54 3.42
C PRO A 487 -0.28 23.65 3.76
N GLU A 488 -1.42 23.89 3.10
CA GLU A 488 -2.66 23.13 3.28
C GLU A 488 -2.56 21.73 2.69
N ALA A 489 -1.91 21.58 1.53
CA ALA A 489 -1.62 20.28 0.93
C ALA A 489 -0.66 19.44 1.79
N ASP A 490 0.39 20.06 2.36
CA ASP A 490 1.30 19.35 3.28
C ASP A 490 0.57 18.94 4.57
N LYS A 491 -0.35 19.78 5.08
CA LYS A 491 -1.18 19.41 6.23
C LYS A 491 -2.02 18.16 5.95
N LEU A 492 -2.69 18.10 4.79
CA LEU A 492 -3.48 16.92 4.39
C LEU A 492 -2.60 15.69 4.21
N ARG A 493 -1.42 15.85 3.58
CA ARG A 493 -0.44 14.77 3.43
C ARG A 493 0.05 14.23 4.78
N ARG A 494 0.26 15.10 5.79
CA ARG A 494 0.65 14.67 7.15
C ARG A 494 -0.45 13.86 7.82
N ALA A 495 -1.70 14.32 7.75
CA ALA A 495 -2.84 13.58 8.27
C ALA A 495 -2.93 12.19 7.62
N ALA A 496 -2.86 12.11 6.28
CA ALA A 496 -2.84 10.83 5.58
C ALA A 496 -1.64 9.95 5.99
N SER A 497 -0.48 10.54 6.33
CA SER A 497 0.67 9.78 6.83
C SER A 497 0.38 9.16 8.19
N GLU A 498 -0.24 9.91 9.10
CA GLU A 498 -0.66 9.42 10.41
C GLU A 498 -1.72 8.32 10.27
N ASP A 499 -2.66 8.49 9.35
CA ASP A 499 -3.69 7.48 9.04
C ASP A 499 -3.06 6.18 8.52
N PHE A 500 -2.14 6.26 7.54
CA PHE A 500 -1.46 5.07 7.02
C PHE A 500 -0.57 4.39 8.07
N GLU A 501 0.12 5.14 8.95
CA GLU A 501 0.86 4.56 10.08
C GLU A 501 -0.09 3.81 11.03
N ALA A 502 -1.25 4.38 11.33
CA ALA A 502 -2.28 3.72 12.13
C ALA A 502 -2.83 2.46 11.44
N MET A 503 -3.06 2.50 10.12
CA MET A 503 -3.50 1.35 9.33
C MET A 503 -2.46 0.22 9.29
N MET A 504 -1.17 0.53 9.42
CA MET A 504 -0.07 -0.44 9.44
C MET A 504 0.22 -1.02 10.83
N ALA A 505 -0.34 -0.43 11.89
CA ALA A 505 -0.16 -0.88 13.27
C ALA A 505 -0.59 -2.35 13.44
N ASP A 506 -0.06 -3.02 14.47
CA ASP A 506 -0.47 -4.39 14.79
C ASP A 506 -2.00 -4.43 14.98
N GLY A 507 -2.67 -5.34 14.27
CA GLY A 507 -4.13 -5.47 14.34
C GLY A 507 -4.92 -4.49 13.46
N ALA A 508 -4.28 -3.60 12.71
CA ALA A 508 -4.96 -2.72 11.76
C ALA A 508 -5.03 -3.33 10.35
N GLU A 509 -5.79 -2.68 9.46
CA GLU A 509 -6.15 -3.19 8.12
C GLU A 509 -4.93 -3.56 7.25
N LEU A 510 -3.86 -2.77 7.30
CA LEU A 510 -2.63 -2.96 6.51
C LEU A 510 -1.50 -3.63 7.29
N ALA A 511 -1.78 -4.23 8.46
CA ALA A 511 -0.76 -4.93 9.25
C ALA A 511 -0.01 -6.02 8.45
N GLY A 512 -0.72 -6.73 7.56
CA GLY A 512 -0.13 -7.73 6.66
C GLY A 512 0.58 -7.15 5.43
N LEU A 513 0.43 -5.84 5.18
CA LEU A 513 0.92 -5.14 3.99
C LEU A 513 1.77 -3.91 4.35
N ARG A 514 2.47 -3.93 5.49
CA ARG A 514 3.33 -2.83 5.95
C ARG A 514 4.30 -2.32 4.90
N ASP A 515 4.91 -3.22 4.14
CA ASP A 515 5.84 -2.84 3.08
C ASP A 515 5.15 -1.94 2.05
N TRP A 516 3.92 -2.28 1.64
CA TRP A 516 3.12 -1.49 0.70
C TRP A 516 2.59 -0.20 1.35
N GLY A 517 2.00 -0.30 2.56
CA GLY A 517 1.47 0.85 3.30
C GLY A 517 2.52 1.94 3.51
N SER A 518 3.77 1.55 3.79
CA SER A 518 4.89 2.49 3.99
C SER A 518 5.27 3.27 2.72
N LYS A 519 4.78 2.84 1.55
CA LYS A 519 4.97 3.50 0.25
C LYS A 519 3.71 4.22 -0.25
N ALA A 520 2.56 4.00 0.36
CA ALA A 520 1.28 4.55 -0.08
C ALA A 520 1.29 6.09 -0.09
N VAL A 521 1.76 6.73 0.98
CA VAL A 521 1.87 8.21 1.04
C VAL A 521 2.81 8.75 -0.02
N GLY A 522 3.93 8.07 -0.27
CA GLY A 522 4.84 8.43 -1.36
C GLY A 522 4.13 8.37 -2.71
N ALA A 523 3.42 7.28 -2.99
CA ALA A 523 2.63 7.14 -4.21
C ALA A 523 1.51 8.19 -4.32
N MET A 524 0.82 8.53 -3.23
CA MET A 524 -0.17 9.61 -3.17
C MET A 524 0.43 10.95 -3.60
N VAL A 525 1.61 11.31 -3.09
CA VAL A 525 2.30 12.55 -3.47
C VAL A 525 2.67 12.54 -4.97
N ARG A 526 3.12 11.40 -5.50
CA ARG A 526 3.43 11.25 -6.93
C ARG A 526 2.19 11.46 -7.79
N ILE A 527 1.08 10.82 -7.42
CA ILE A 527 -0.22 11.01 -8.07
C ILE A 527 -0.61 12.49 -8.03
N ALA A 528 -0.51 13.16 -6.87
CA ALA A 528 -0.83 14.58 -6.74
C ALA A 528 -0.01 15.46 -7.71
N GLY A 529 1.29 15.19 -7.85
CA GLY A 529 2.16 15.89 -8.82
C GLY A 529 1.70 15.70 -10.27
N LEU A 530 1.31 14.48 -10.65
CA LEU A 530 0.80 14.17 -11.99
C LEU A 530 -0.55 14.83 -12.26
N LEU A 531 -1.49 14.76 -11.31
CA LEU A 531 -2.81 15.38 -11.43
C LEU A 531 -2.69 16.90 -11.55
N TYR A 532 -1.81 17.51 -10.74
CA TYR A 532 -1.61 18.96 -10.72
C TYR A 532 -1.13 19.47 -12.08
N LEU A 533 -0.12 18.81 -12.64
CA LEU A 533 0.43 19.17 -13.96
C LEU A 533 -0.57 18.92 -15.09
N ALA A 534 -1.32 17.83 -15.02
CA ALA A 534 -2.34 17.52 -16.01
C ALA A 534 -3.44 18.60 -16.05
N GLU A 535 -3.83 19.17 -14.91
CA GLU A 535 -4.81 20.25 -14.85
C GLU A 535 -4.20 21.62 -15.20
N HIS A 536 -2.92 21.86 -14.86
CA HIS A 536 -2.21 23.14 -15.02
C HIS A 536 -1.04 23.03 -16.03
N LEU A 537 -1.36 22.71 -17.29
CA LEU A 537 -0.35 22.41 -18.32
C LEU A 537 0.64 23.55 -18.59
N ASP A 538 0.18 24.80 -18.55
CA ASP A 538 0.95 25.96 -19.00
C ASP A 538 1.86 26.55 -17.91
N ASP A 539 1.43 26.51 -16.64
CA ASP A 539 2.12 27.18 -15.54
C ASP A 539 2.19 26.37 -14.23
N GLY A 540 1.71 25.12 -14.24
CA GLY A 540 1.70 24.25 -13.05
C GLY A 540 3.09 23.97 -12.49
N PHE A 541 4.13 24.03 -13.33
CA PHE A 541 5.52 23.88 -12.87
C PHE A 541 6.06 25.10 -12.10
N LEU A 542 5.31 26.21 -12.04
CA LEU A 542 5.69 27.45 -11.33
C LEU A 542 4.97 27.63 -10.00
N ARG A 543 4.01 26.77 -9.67
CA ARG A 543 3.11 26.93 -8.52
C ARG A 543 3.10 25.69 -7.63
N PRO A 544 2.83 25.85 -6.33
CA PRO A 544 2.73 24.70 -5.43
C PRO A 544 1.46 23.90 -5.69
N ILE A 545 1.55 22.58 -5.47
CA ILE A 545 0.42 21.65 -5.53
C ILE A 545 -0.63 22.09 -4.49
N SER A 546 -1.88 22.24 -4.93
CA SER A 546 -2.97 22.71 -4.09
C SER A 546 -3.55 21.61 -3.20
N VAL A 547 -4.31 22.02 -2.18
CA VAL A 547 -4.98 21.08 -1.26
C VAL A 547 -6.06 20.25 -1.97
N GLU A 548 -6.74 20.82 -2.97
CA GLU A 548 -7.75 20.12 -3.77
C GLU A 548 -7.12 18.98 -4.55
N THR A 549 -5.97 19.22 -5.19
CA THR A 549 -5.25 18.16 -5.91
C THR A 549 -4.68 17.10 -4.97
N MET A 550 -4.22 17.49 -3.78
CA MET A 550 -3.79 16.51 -2.78
C MET A 550 -4.96 15.67 -2.28
N ALA A 551 -6.15 16.25 -2.08
CA ALA A 551 -7.36 15.52 -1.72
C ALA A 551 -7.79 14.52 -2.81
N GLN A 552 -7.73 14.93 -4.09
CA GLN A 552 -7.95 14.02 -5.22
C GLN A 552 -6.98 12.83 -5.20
N ALA A 553 -5.70 13.09 -4.91
CA ALA A 553 -4.70 12.03 -4.78
C ALA A 553 -4.94 11.13 -3.57
N SER A 554 -5.43 11.66 -2.44
CA SER A 554 -5.87 10.89 -1.27
C SER A 554 -6.97 9.89 -1.64
N THR A 555 -8.02 10.36 -2.33
CA THR A 555 -9.10 9.49 -2.79
C THR A 555 -8.60 8.39 -3.73
N LEU A 556 -7.62 8.68 -4.59
CA LEU A 556 -7.03 7.66 -5.46
C LEU A 556 -6.17 6.65 -4.69
N ILE A 557 -5.38 7.09 -3.70
CA ILE A 557 -4.56 6.14 -2.93
C ILE A 557 -5.41 5.24 -2.02
N GLU A 558 -6.53 5.75 -1.49
CA GLU A 558 -7.53 4.95 -0.78
C GLU A 558 -8.07 3.84 -1.70
N TYR A 559 -8.51 4.19 -2.92
CA TYR A 559 -8.92 3.20 -3.93
C TYR A 559 -7.82 2.16 -4.23
N TYR A 560 -6.56 2.60 -4.39
CA TYR A 560 -5.45 1.67 -4.63
C TYR A 560 -5.10 0.81 -3.42
N THR A 561 -5.44 1.25 -2.20
CA THR A 561 -5.27 0.49 -0.95
C THR A 561 -6.21 -0.72 -0.93
N ASP A 562 -7.49 -0.50 -1.25
CA ASP A 562 -8.48 -1.57 -1.39
C ASP A 562 -8.06 -2.60 -2.46
N HIS A 563 -7.58 -2.10 -3.61
CA HIS A 563 -7.11 -2.98 -4.66
C HIS A 563 -5.79 -3.68 -4.36
N ALA A 564 -4.93 -3.10 -3.51
CA ALA A 564 -3.74 -3.78 -3.02
C ALA A 564 -4.15 -4.98 -2.16
N LEU A 565 -5.09 -4.82 -1.23
CA LEU A 565 -5.62 -5.94 -0.43
C LEU A 565 -6.15 -7.08 -1.31
N ILE A 566 -6.92 -6.74 -2.36
CA ILE A 566 -7.41 -7.72 -3.33
C ILE A 566 -6.25 -8.41 -4.08
N ALA A 567 -5.32 -7.62 -4.61
CA ALA A 567 -4.20 -8.13 -5.41
C ALA A 567 -3.28 -9.03 -4.61
N PHE A 568 -2.91 -8.64 -3.38
CA PHE A 568 -2.09 -9.46 -2.48
C PHE A 568 -2.84 -10.72 -2.02
N GLY A 569 -4.16 -10.66 -1.85
CA GLY A 569 -4.99 -11.85 -1.64
C GLY A 569 -4.89 -12.85 -2.80
N LEU A 570 -4.90 -12.38 -4.04
CA LEU A 570 -4.73 -13.22 -5.25
C LEU A 570 -3.30 -13.77 -5.44
N MET A 571 -2.31 -13.14 -4.83
CA MET A 571 -0.91 -13.58 -4.90
C MET A 571 -0.61 -14.77 -3.98
N THR A 572 -1.56 -15.15 -3.13
CA THR A 572 -1.43 -16.32 -2.25
C THR A 572 -1.56 -17.62 -3.05
N THR A 573 -0.76 -18.64 -2.70
CA THR A 573 -0.59 -19.84 -3.53
C THR A 573 -1.83 -20.75 -3.57
N GLU A 574 -2.28 -21.12 -4.77
CA GLU A 574 -3.45 -22.00 -5.02
C GLU A 574 -3.36 -23.37 -4.31
N GLU A 575 -2.16 -23.96 -4.16
CA GLU A 575 -1.98 -25.30 -3.57
C GLU A 575 -2.43 -25.40 -2.10
N ALA A 576 -2.32 -24.31 -1.33
CA ALA A 576 -2.77 -24.25 0.07
C ALA A 576 -4.19 -23.68 0.23
N THR A 577 -4.73 -23.03 -0.80
CA THR A 577 -6.01 -22.30 -0.74
C THR A 577 -7.22 -23.24 -0.64
N ALA A 578 -7.32 -24.25 -1.52
CA ALA A 578 -8.43 -25.21 -1.47
C ALA A 578 -8.44 -26.08 -0.19
N PRO A 579 -7.27 -26.52 0.35
CA PRO A 579 -7.17 -27.06 1.69
C PRO A 579 -7.59 -26.07 2.79
N ALA A 580 -7.14 -24.82 2.75
CA ALA A 580 -7.48 -23.80 3.76
C ALA A 580 -8.99 -23.49 3.79
N LEU A 581 -9.64 -23.37 2.64
CA LEU A 581 -11.11 -23.25 2.55
C LEU A 581 -11.81 -24.45 3.18
N ALA A 582 -11.30 -25.67 3.00
CA ALA A 582 -11.90 -26.85 3.62
C ALA A 582 -11.78 -26.82 5.16
N VAL A 583 -10.68 -26.26 5.68
CA VAL A 583 -10.52 -26.03 7.13
C VAL A 583 -11.46 -24.92 7.60
N LEU A 584 -11.61 -23.83 6.83
CA LEU A 584 -12.53 -22.73 7.13
C LEU A 584 -14.00 -23.18 7.13
N ASP A 585 -14.45 -23.92 6.11
CA ASP A 585 -15.77 -24.56 6.05
C ASP A 585 -16.03 -25.44 7.29
N TRP A 586 -14.99 -26.15 7.77
CA TRP A 586 -15.09 -26.96 8.97
C TRP A 586 -15.23 -26.09 10.22
N ILE A 587 -14.48 -25.00 10.33
CA ILE A 587 -14.57 -24.02 11.41
C ILE A 587 -15.98 -23.39 11.43
N GLU A 588 -16.47 -22.87 10.31
CA GLU A 588 -17.80 -22.26 10.18
C GLU A 588 -18.92 -23.24 10.58
N ARG A 589 -18.85 -24.49 10.09
CA ARG A 589 -19.85 -25.52 10.39
C ARG A 589 -19.85 -25.98 11.84
N THR A 590 -18.69 -25.97 12.51
CA THR A 590 -18.54 -26.53 13.86
C THR A 590 -18.41 -25.49 14.97
N GLY A 591 -18.17 -24.22 14.61
CA GLY A 591 -18.02 -23.07 15.50
C GLY A 591 -17.01 -23.25 16.65
N PRO A 592 -15.83 -23.87 16.46
CA PRO A 592 -14.91 -24.08 17.56
C PRO A 592 -14.27 -22.73 17.94
N ALA A 593 -14.46 -22.27 19.18
CA ALA A 593 -13.74 -21.08 19.67
C ALA A 593 -12.22 -21.33 19.75
N ARG A 594 -11.82 -22.58 20.07
CA ARG A 594 -10.43 -23.06 20.08
C ARG A 594 -10.37 -24.49 19.58
N PHE A 595 -9.27 -24.87 18.92
CA PHE A 595 -9.05 -26.21 18.41
C PHE A 595 -7.56 -26.56 18.26
N THR A 596 -7.22 -27.84 18.27
CA THR A 596 -5.87 -28.30 17.88
C THR A 596 -5.85 -28.76 16.43
N ALA A 597 -4.67 -28.82 15.81
CA ALA A 597 -4.52 -29.41 14.46
C ALA A 597 -5.08 -30.84 14.36
N ARG A 598 -5.06 -31.60 15.47
CA ARG A 598 -5.64 -32.95 15.54
C ARG A 598 -7.17 -32.94 15.52
N ASP A 599 -7.80 -31.92 16.11
CA ASP A 599 -9.26 -31.78 16.12
C ASP A 599 -9.76 -31.43 14.72
N ALA A 600 -9.11 -30.48 14.05
CA ALA A 600 -9.35 -30.18 12.64
C ALA A 600 -9.16 -31.42 11.75
N TYR A 601 -8.03 -32.13 11.88
CA TYR A 601 -7.75 -33.33 11.08
C TYR A 601 -8.79 -34.45 11.25
N ARG A 602 -9.39 -34.60 12.44
CA ARG A 602 -10.46 -35.60 12.69
C ARG A 602 -11.78 -35.21 12.04
N GLY A 603 -12.05 -33.92 11.91
CA GLY A 603 -13.29 -33.38 11.35
C GLY A 603 -13.27 -33.17 9.83
N LEU A 604 -12.12 -33.35 9.18
CA LEU A 604 -11.89 -33.09 7.76
C LEU A 604 -11.83 -34.37 6.91
N PRO A 605 -12.19 -34.30 5.61
CA PRO A 605 -12.16 -35.47 4.72
C PRO A 605 -10.73 -35.99 4.47
N ARG A 606 -10.52 -37.30 4.66
CA ARG A 606 -9.22 -37.96 4.39
C ARG A 606 -8.81 -37.98 2.92
N THR A 607 -9.76 -37.71 2.01
CA THR A 607 -9.50 -37.54 0.58
C THR A 607 -8.77 -36.24 0.28
N LYS A 608 -8.99 -35.18 1.07
CA LYS A 608 -8.30 -33.87 0.96
C LYS A 608 -7.04 -33.81 1.84
N PHE A 609 -7.04 -34.49 2.98
CA PHE A 609 -5.92 -34.54 3.92
C PHE A 609 -5.51 -35.98 4.25
N PRO A 610 -4.71 -36.65 3.41
CA PRO A 610 -4.25 -38.01 3.67
C PRO A 610 -3.39 -38.15 4.94
N LYS A 611 -2.57 -37.15 5.27
CA LYS A 611 -1.67 -37.11 6.43
C LYS A 611 -1.90 -35.83 7.26
N MET A 612 -1.57 -35.88 8.55
CA MET A 612 -1.66 -34.67 9.41
C MET A 612 -0.76 -33.53 8.93
N ALA A 613 0.41 -33.82 8.36
CA ALA A 613 1.32 -32.80 7.84
C ALA A 613 0.73 -32.00 6.66
N ASP A 614 -0.29 -32.55 5.99
CA ASP A 614 -0.96 -31.88 4.88
C ASP A 614 -1.86 -30.72 5.36
N LEU A 615 -2.11 -30.60 6.67
CA LEU A 615 -2.83 -29.45 7.27
C LEU A 615 -1.93 -28.24 7.50
N ASP A 616 -0.62 -28.43 7.68
CA ASP A 616 0.27 -27.34 8.11
C ASP A 616 0.26 -26.15 7.13
N PRO A 617 0.33 -26.35 5.79
CA PRO A 617 0.20 -25.24 4.84
C PRO A 617 -1.15 -24.50 4.93
N ALA A 618 -2.24 -25.23 5.18
CA ALA A 618 -3.59 -24.68 5.28
C ALA A 618 -3.78 -23.85 6.56
N LEU A 619 -3.27 -24.35 7.70
CA LEU A 619 -3.32 -23.65 8.99
C LEU A 619 -2.42 -22.40 8.97
N ASN A 620 -1.22 -22.50 8.39
CA ASN A 620 -0.35 -21.34 8.21
C ASN A 620 -0.99 -20.27 7.33
N LEU A 621 -1.71 -20.67 6.26
CA LEU A 621 -2.40 -19.73 5.39
C LEU A 621 -3.58 -19.05 6.11
N LEU A 622 -4.39 -19.80 6.85
CA LEU A 622 -5.48 -19.23 7.67
C LEU A 622 -4.95 -18.28 8.75
N GLU A 623 -3.81 -18.58 9.35
CA GLU A 623 -3.14 -17.72 10.33
C GLU A 623 -2.62 -16.42 9.67
N GLN A 624 -1.96 -16.52 8.51
CA GLN A 624 -1.51 -15.35 7.73
C GLN A 624 -2.65 -14.44 7.30
N HIS A 625 -3.82 -15.02 7.01
CA HIS A 625 -5.03 -14.29 6.62
C HIS A 625 -5.91 -13.88 7.81
N GLY A 626 -5.47 -14.13 9.05
CA GLY A 626 -6.17 -13.70 10.26
C GLY A 626 -7.46 -14.45 10.57
N HIS A 627 -7.74 -15.60 9.93
CA HIS A 627 -8.91 -16.44 10.25
C HIS A 627 -8.74 -17.20 11.57
N ILE A 628 -7.50 -17.50 11.93
CA ILE A 628 -7.12 -18.16 13.18
C ILE A 628 -5.83 -17.54 13.71
N ARG A 629 -5.49 -17.77 14.98
CA ARG A 629 -4.19 -17.40 15.55
C ARG A 629 -3.68 -18.53 16.41
N ARG A 630 -2.38 -18.80 16.33
CA ARG A 630 -1.76 -19.82 17.16
C ARG A 630 -1.57 -19.30 18.59
N VAL A 631 -2.12 -20.03 19.55
CA VAL A 631 -1.92 -19.76 20.96
C VAL A 631 -0.68 -20.52 21.44
N PRO A 632 0.33 -19.85 22.01
CA PRO A 632 1.47 -20.53 22.61
C PRO A 632 1.00 -21.52 23.69
N ALA A 633 1.49 -22.75 23.62
CA ALA A 633 1.25 -23.73 24.66
C ALA A 633 1.77 -23.20 26.02
N ALA A 634 0.93 -23.27 27.06
CA ALA A 634 1.36 -22.91 28.42
C ALA A 634 2.63 -23.71 28.80
N PRO A 635 3.64 -23.07 29.42
CA PRO A 635 4.86 -23.76 29.81
C PRO A 635 4.54 -24.87 30.82
N THR A 636 4.86 -26.12 30.45
CA THR A 636 4.65 -27.27 31.33
C THR A 636 5.78 -27.38 32.35
N VAL A 637 5.43 -27.38 33.64
CA VAL A 637 6.35 -27.73 34.72
C VAL A 637 6.45 -29.25 34.80
N GLY A 638 7.20 -29.88 33.89
CA GLY A 638 7.44 -31.33 33.90
C GLY A 638 8.20 -31.87 32.69
N ARG A 639 8.93 -32.99 32.86
CA ARG A 639 9.58 -33.73 31.76
C ARG A 639 8.53 -34.48 30.93
N GLY A 640 7.94 -33.80 29.95
CA GLY A 640 7.04 -34.35 28.95
C GLY A 640 7.20 -33.63 27.61
N ARG A 641 6.76 -34.26 26.52
CA ARG A 641 6.72 -33.62 25.19
C ARG A 641 5.82 -32.37 25.27
N PRO A 642 6.22 -31.21 24.71
CA PRO A 642 5.37 -30.02 24.73
C PRO A 642 3.99 -30.32 24.15
N PRO A 643 2.90 -29.76 24.71
CA PRO A 643 1.57 -29.96 24.15
C PRO A 643 1.51 -29.43 22.71
N ALA A 644 0.64 -30.04 21.90
CA ALA A 644 0.42 -29.58 20.53
C ALA A 644 -0.07 -28.12 20.54
N PRO A 645 0.33 -27.30 19.55
CA PRO A 645 -0.16 -25.93 19.47
C PRO A 645 -1.68 -25.91 19.35
N GLU A 646 -2.30 -25.01 20.11
CA GLU A 646 -3.72 -24.71 20.04
C GLU A 646 -3.92 -23.50 19.14
N TYR A 647 -5.03 -23.47 18.42
CA TYR A 647 -5.45 -22.36 17.58
C TYR A 647 -6.74 -21.78 18.16
N GLU A 648 -6.83 -20.47 18.19
CA GLU A 648 -8.06 -19.75 18.49
C GLU A 648 -8.67 -19.27 17.19
N THR A 649 -10.00 -19.35 17.09
CA THR A 649 -10.73 -18.96 15.87
C THR A 649 -11.12 -17.50 15.94
N ASN A 650 -10.96 -16.79 14.82
CA ASN A 650 -11.45 -15.44 14.70
C ASN A 650 -12.98 -15.41 14.74
N PRO A 651 -13.62 -14.66 15.66
CA PRO A 651 -15.08 -14.54 15.72
C PRO A 651 -15.72 -14.03 14.42
N TYR A 652 -15.01 -13.19 13.65
CA TYR A 652 -15.44 -12.69 12.35
C TYR A 652 -15.35 -13.71 11.21
N ALA A 653 -14.75 -14.89 11.45
CA ALA A 653 -14.67 -15.96 10.47
C ALA A 653 -15.89 -16.91 10.53
N ILE A 654 -16.81 -16.71 11.48
CA ILE A 654 -18.00 -17.57 11.70
C ILE A 654 -19.32 -16.80 11.46
N GLU A 655 -19.27 -15.47 11.30
CA GLU A 655 -20.40 -14.60 10.93
C GLU A 655 -20.43 -14.36 9.42
#